data_AF-A0ABD5ZWT2-F1
#
_entry.id   AF-A0ABD5ZWT2-F1
#
_cell.length_a   1.000
_cell.length_b   1.000
_cell.length_c   1.000
_cell.angle_alpha   90.00
_cell.angle_beta   90.00
_cell.angle_gamma   90.00
#
_symmetry.space_group_name_H-M   'P 1'
#
loop_
_entity.id
_entity.type
_entity.pdbx_description
1 polymer ?
#
loop_
_entity_poly.entity_id
_entity_poly.type
_entity_poly.pdbx_seq_one_letter_code
_entity_poly.pdbx_strand_id
1 'polypeptide(L)'
;MSSALDEDTRQTLDAGRETAGAMLRSAQKDLQKVFIVFLVGFIGSFYALRLYIWEFLRDVTESKMSEVTAEELKIIAQTPFDVILLQAKIGLVVGIILGLPVFIYFSRDALRERGLWPSAPVARWKLVFGGLLAVALFVMGLAYGYLVFFPVMFSFLANNALSAGFTPTYSIVLWAQFIFLLTLSFGLAAQLPLAMSALSYADIVPYETFRDRWRYAVVAMFAFGALFTPPDPFTQIMWAVPMLVLYGFSLYLAKVVVTAKRGSERVDVGSAAGRHWNLILGVGVVGGLLVYAFYSYGGLAMANDLLAWMGSSRRLLQPGSTLPVSRTVGLGLWTAVGGLVAGTVGFMYFVYAELDAAVDPLAVGDPTEIDLSELDADGIRAAPPEAFADLSEAEATEMAGDAMDAGDKERARAIFERFDEAEERREAEGGSAPQSTTEELGDRASRAGGTFLDEFTGGERDEDDIGGYYADVAFILDSLSSRAFRIAAVFGIVLASTFGWLYTGGIGRVFEQFLSQLPDQVTATDNITVVALHPMEALIFEVKFSTLIAVLVTFPVVMYYAWPALRDRGFVRGNRNVIFGWAAALVVGLFAGFALGYAIVAPTVISYLVAEGVRADMVIAYRITNFFWLIFFTTAGIGILADVPVLMLLLNTAGVSYRSMRERWREVTVGILGFAAVATPADVMTMFLVTIPLMFAYGVGLLVLFVVTLGGRRDRSRDRAAKA
;
A
#
# COMPACT_ATOMS: atom_id res chain seq x y z
N MET A 1 21.86 -8.15 -25.58
CA MET A 1 20.64 -8.07 -24.75
C MET A 1 20.70 -9.16 -23.68
N SER A 2 21.31 -8.89 -22.53
CA SER A 2 21.41 -9.85 -21.43
C SER A 2 21.15 -9.15 -20.09
N SER A 3 19.96 -9.44 -19.56
CA SER A 3 19.64 -9.70 -18.15
C SER A 3 20.29 -8.82 -17.08
N ALA A 4 19.53 -7.84 -16.59
CA ALA A 4 19.73 -7.16 -15.33
C ALA A 4 19.20 -7.96 -14.11
N LEU A 5 19.07 -9.29 -14.23
CA LEU A 5 18.61 -10.17 -13.15
C LEU A 5 19.75 -11.10 -12.77
N ASP A 6 20.04 -11.11 -11.47
CA ASP A 6 21.02 -11.99 -10.81
C ASP A 6 20.69 -13.47 -11.08
N GLU A 7 21.69 -14.34 -11.16
CA GLU A 7 21.51 -15.76 -11.55
C GLU A 7 20.57 -16.48 -10.59
N ASP A 8 20.65 -16.18 -9.29
CA ASP A 8 19.72 -16.68 -8.26
C ASP A 8 18.29 -16.18 -8.49
N THR A 9 18.12 -14.93 -8.95
CA THR A 9 16.80 -14.37 -9.26
C THR A 9 16.22 -15.02 -10.52
N ARG A 10 17.06 -15.35 -11.51
CA ARG A 10 16.62 -16.07 -12.71
C ARG A 10 16.27 -17.51 -12.38
N GLN A 11 17.08 -18.19 -11.60
CA GLN A 11 16.84 -19.58 -11.20
C GLN A 11 15.56 -19.71 -10.38
N THR A 12 15.28 -18.77 -9.47
CA THR A 12 14.01 -18.72 -8.73
C THR A 12 12.81 -18.39 -9.61
N LEU A 13 12.95 -17.45 -10.57
CA LEU A 13 11.89 -17.14 -11.54
C LEU A 13 11.61 -18.31 -12.49
N ASP A 14 12.63 -19.02 -12.94
CA ASP A 14 12.52 -20.16 -13.83
C ASP A 14 11.92 -21.36 -13.10
N ALA A 15 12.35 -21.63 -11.86
CA ALA A 15 11.72 -22.62 -10.99
C ALA A 15 10.24 -22.28 -10.72
N GLY A 16 9.91 -21.00 -10.50
CA GLY A 16 8.55 -20.51 -10.34
C GLY A 16 7.70 -20.71 -11.60
N ARG A 17 8.24 -20.35 -12.78
CA ARG A 17 7.59 -20.56 -14.07
C ARG A 17 7.35 -22.03 -14.38
N GLU A 18 8.32 -22.88 -14.08
CA GLU A 18 8.21 -24.31 -14.30
C GLU A 18 7.16 -24.94 -13.37
N THR A 19 7.09 -24.47 -12.12
CA THR A 19 6.06 -24.87 -11.14
C THR A 19 4.67 -24.46 -11.63
N ALA A 20 4.50 -23.20 -12.02
CA ALA A 20 3.25 -22.69 -12.56
C ALA A 20 2.84 -23.46 -13.82
N GLY A 21 3.80 -23.73 -14.72
CA GLY A 21 3.56 -24.52 -15.93
C GLY A 21 3.14 -25.96 -15.62
N ALA A 22 3.75 -26.60 -14.63
CA ALA A 22 3.38 -27.96 -14.19
C ALA A 22 1.99 -27.97 -13.55
N MET A 23 1.68 -27.00 -12.69
CA MET A 23 0.34 -26.84 -12.10
C MET A 23 -0.71 -26.64 -13.19
N LEU A 24 -0.43 -25.82 -14.21
CA LEU A 24 -1.34 -25.58 -15.31
C LEU A 24 -1.52 -26.82 -16.20
N ARG A 25 -0.47 -27.59 -16.49
CA ARG A 25 -0.58 -28.85 -17.26
C ARG A 25 -1.35 -29.94 -16.52
N SER A 26 -1.09 -30.09 -15.23
CA SER A 26 -1.83 -31.01 -14.36
C SER A 26 -3.28 -30.57 -14.24
N ALA A 27 -3.51 -29.29 -13.99
CA ALA A 27 -4.84 -28.71 -13.98
C ALA A 27 -5.52 -28.83 -15.35
N GLN A 28 -4.82 -28.72 -16.49
CA GLN A 28 -5.41 -28.81 -17.84
C GLN A 28 -6.20 -30.11 -18.04
N LYS A 29 -5.73 -31.22 -17.46
CA LYS A 29 -6.44 -32.51 -17.48
C LYS A 29 -7.81 -32.45 -16.80
N ASP A 30 -7.92 -31.65 -15.73
CA ASP A 30 -9.13 -31.47 -14.92
C ASP A 30 -9.71 -30.04 -15.02
N LEU A 31 -9.22 -29.23 -15.95
CA LEU A 31 -9.52 -27.79 -16.05
C LEU A 31 -10.96 -27.59 -16.44
N GLN A 32 -11.52 -28.54 -17.19
CA GLN A 32 -12.95 -28.57 -17.48
C GLN A 32 -13.78 -28.63 -16.19
N LYS A 33 -13.36 -29.38 -15.16
CA LYS A 33 -14.08 -29.47 -13.88
C LYS A 33 -13.95 -28.16 -13.10
N VAL A 34 -12.74 -27.59 -13.05
CA VAL A 34 -12.49 -26.27 -12.45
C VAL A 34 -13.34 -25.20 -13.14
N PHE A 35 -13.38 -25.22 -14.47
CA PHE A 35 -14.15 -24.29 -15.29
C PHE A 35 -15.66 -24.47 -15.08
N ILE A 36 -16.16 -25.70 -14.93
CA ILE A 36 -17.57 -25.94 -14.59
C ILE A 36 -17.91 -25.32 -13.24
N VAL A 37 -17.09 -25.52 -12.20
CA VAL A 37 -17.33 -24.92 -10.88
C VAL A 37 -17.26 -23.39 -10.94
N PHE A 38 -16.27 -22.85 -11.65
CA PHE A 38 -16.17 -21.42 -11.95
C PHE A 38 -17.44 -20.90 -12.64
N LEU A 39 -17.92 -21.60 -13.68
CA LEU A 39 -19.09 -21.20 -14.45
C LEU A 39 -20.38 -21.27 -13.63
N VAL A 40 -20.55 -22.32 -12.82
CA VAL A 40 -21.66 -22.44 -11.87
C VAL A 40 -21.61 -21.31 -10.84
N GLY A 41 -20.43 -20.98 -10.33
CA GLY A 41 -20.23 -19.84 -9.43
C GLY A 41 -20.55 -18.50 -10.10
N PHE A 42 -20.10 -18.30 -11.34
CA PHE A 42 -20.34 -17.11 -12.14
C PHE A 42 -21.83 -16.92 -12.43
N ILE A 43 -22.48 -17.93 -13.02
CA ILE A 43 -23.91 -17.88 -13.37
C ILE A 43 -24.75 -17.83 -12.09
N GLY A 44 -24.42 -18.63 -11.08
CA GLY A 44 -25.11 -18.66 -9.79
C GLY A 44 -25.07 -17.30 -9.08
N SER A 45 -23.90 -16.66 -9.03
CA SER A 45 -23.74 -15.30 -8.50
C SER A 45 -24.52 -14.28 -9.32
N PHE A 46 -24.49 -14.38 -10.65
CA PHE A 46 -25.26 -13.50 -11.54
C PHE A 46 -26.77 -13.56 -11.25
N TYR A 47 -27.33 -14.76 -11.13
CA TYR A 47 -28.74 -14.94 -10.78
C TYR A 47 -29.04 -14.53 -9.33
N ALA A 48 -28.16 -14.86 -8.38
CA ALA A 48 -28.33 -14.45 -6.98
C ALA A 48 -28.33 -12.92 -6.83
N LEU A 49 -27.46 -12.22 -7.55
CA LEU A 49 -27.45 -10.76 -7.64
C LEU A 49 -28.76 -10.23 -8.19
N ARG A 50 -29.23 -10.78 -9.31
CA ARG A 50 -30.46 -10.32 -9.96
C ARG A 50 -31.72 -10.58 -9.14
N LEU A 51 -31.80 -11.70 -8.41
CA LEU A 51 -33.03 -12.14 -7.75
C LEU A 51 -33.14 -11.76 -6.28
N TYR A 52 -32.01 -11.62 -5.57
CA TYR A 52 -32.03 -11.48 -4.10
C TYR A 52 -31.02 -10.46 -3.56
N ILE A 53 -29.76 -10.57 -3.96
CA ILE A 53 -28.69 -9.75 -3.34
C ILE A 53 -28.86 -8.27 -3.70
N TRP A 54 -29.44 -7.93 -4.86
CA TRP A 54 -29.68 -6.54 -5.21
C TRP A 54 -30.69 -5.84 -4.31
N GLU A 55 -31.84 -6.47 -4.08
CA GLU A 55 -32.86 -5.95 -3.14
C GLU A 55 -32.28 -5.89 -1.73
N PHE A 56 -31.55 -6.93 -1.29
CA PHE A 56 -30.87 -6.92 0.01
C PHE A 56 -29.87 -5.76 0.15
N LEU A 57 -28.99 -5.56 -0.84
CA LEU A 57 -28.01 -4.47 -0.81
C LEU A 57 -28.70 -3.11 -0.82
N ARG A 58 -29.78 -2.95 -1.59
CA ARG A 58 -30.56 -1.70 -1.64
C ARG A 58 -31.26 -1.43 -0.30
N ASP A 59 -32.05 -2.36 0.20
CA ASP A 59 -32.85 -2.21 1.42
C ASP A 59 -31.97 -1.92 2.64
N VAL A 60 -30.85 -2.64 2.77
CA VAL A 60 -29.94 -2.41 3.88
C VAL A 60 -29.28 -1.04 3.77
N THR A 61 -28.96 -0.60 2.56
CA THR A 61 -28.35 0.72 2.33
C THR A 61 -29.31 1.84 2.69
N GLU A 62 -30.55 1.76 2.23
CA GLU A 62 -31.61 2.69 2.59
C GLU A 62 -31.86 2.66 4.12
N SER A 63 -31.82 1.49 4.77
CA SER A 63 -32.04 1.36 6.23
C SER A 63 -30.88 1.80 7.14
N LYS A 64 -29.66 1.96 6.59
CA LYS A 64 -28.44 2.28 7.34
C LYS A 64 -27.94 3.70 7.10
N MET A 65 -28.58 4.44 6.20
CA MET A 65 -28.36 5.87 6.01
C MET A 65 -29.12 6.67 7.08
N SER A 66 -28.57 7.82 7.49
CA SER A 66 -29.29 8.74 8.38
C SER A 66 -30.53 9.28 7.65
N GLU A 67 -31.61 9.61 8.37
CA GLU A 67 -32.84 10.16 7.77
C GLU A 67 -32.56 11.38 6.87
N VAL A 68 -31.57 12.21 7.24
CA VAL A 68 -31.11 13.38 6.46
C VAL A 68 -30.44 12.97 5.14
N THR A 69 -29.72 11.85 5.13
CA THR A 69 -29.04 11.35 3.92
C THR A 69 -29.99 10.57 3.02
N ALA A 70 -31.03 9.93 3.57
CA ALA A 70 -31.94 9.08 2.80
C ALA A 70 -32.91 9.87 1.89
N GLU A 71 -33.33 11.08 2.29
CA GLU A 71 -34.23 11.92 1.49
C GLU A 71 -33.54 12.58 0.27
N GLU A 72 -32.23 12.82 0.34
CA GLU A 72 -31.48 13.52 -0.72
C GLU A 72 -30.77 12.58 -1.71
N LEU A 73 -30.76 11.27 -1.46
CA LEU A 73 -29.92 10.33 -2.19
C LEU A 73 -30.62 9.75 -3.43
N LYS A 74 -30.34 10.34 -4.59
CA LYS A 74 -30.80 9.81 -5.88
C LYS A 74 -29.77 8.82 -6.44
N ILE A 75 -30.11 7.53 -6.43
CA ILE A 75 -29.30 6.50 -7.07
C ILE A 75 -29.49 6.56 -8.59
N ILE A 76 -28.40 6.76 -9.34
CA ILE A 76 -28.46 6.82 -10.81
C ILE A 76 -27.57 5.76 -11.49
N ALA A 77 -28.02 5.27 -12.65
CA ALA A 77 -27.21 4.52 -13.60
C ALA A 77 -26.87 5.44 -14.79
N GLN A 78 -25.63 5.42 -15.27
CA GLN A 78 -25.18 6.33 -16.34
C GLN A 78 -25.45 5.73 -17.72
N THR A 79 -25.28 4.41 -17.85
CA THR A 79 -25.55 3.69 -19.10
C THR A 79 -26.53 2.55 -18.87
N PRO A 80 -27.29 2.12 -19.90
CA PRO A 80 -28.21 0.99 -19.77
C PRO A 80 -27.51 -0.36 -19.50
N PHE A 81 -26.20 -0.47 -19.80
CA PHE A 81 -25.43 -1.71 -19.62
C PHE A 81 -24.71 -1.79 -18.27
N ASP A 82 -24.63 -0.68 -17.54
CA ASP A 82 -23.90 -0.52 -16.28
C ASP A 82 -24.17 -1.63 -15.26
N VAL A 83 -25.46 -1.94 -15.03
CA VAL A 83 -25.88 -2.95 -14.04
C VAL A 83 -25.50 -4.37 -14.47
N ILE A 84 -25.61 -4.68 -15.77
CA ILE A 84 -25.28 -6.01 -16.31
C ILE A 84 -23.76 -6.23 -16.25
N LEU A 85 -22.96 -5.23 -16.64
CA LEU A 85 -21.50 -5.31 -16.53
C LEU A 85 -21.05 -5.41 -15.07
N LEU A 86 -21.69 -4.69 -14.16
CA LEU A 86 -21.45 -4.81 -12.73
C LEU A 86 -21.65 -6.25 -12.26
N GLN A 87 -22.82 -6.83 -12.55
CA GLN A 87 -23.16 -8.20 -12.17
C GLN A 87 -22.17 -9.22 -12.75
N ALA A 88 -21.76 -9.03 -14.02
CA ALA A 88 -20.74 -9.88 -14.64
C ALA A 88 -19.37 -9.75 -13.97
N LYS A 89 -18.93 -8.54 -13.61
CA LYS A 89 -17.66 -8.32 -12.88
C LYS A 89 -17.68 -9.00 -11.51
N ILE A 90 -18.77 -8.84 -10.75
CA ILE A 90 -18.92 -9.49 -9.44
C ILE A 90 -18.95 -11.02 -9.61
N GLY A 91 -19.75 -11.51 -10.57
CA GLY A 91 -19.85 -12.93 -10.90
C GLY A 91 -18.51 -13.54 -11.28
N LEU A 92 -17.68 -12.81 -12.04
CA LEU A 92 -16.34 -13.26 -12.44
C LEU A 92 -15.46 -13.50 -11.22
N VAL A 93 -15.41 -12.54 -10.30
CA VAL A 93 -14.61 -12.63 -9.08
C VAL A 93 -15.10 -13.76 -8.18
N VAL A 94 -16.41 -13.87 -7.96
CA VAL A 94 -17.01 -14.96 -7.16
C VAL A 94 -16.75 -16.32 -7.80
N GLY A 95 -16.88 -16.43 -9.12
CA GLY A 95 -16.57 -17.64 -9.87
C GLY A 95 -15.10 -18.07 -9.68
N ILE A 96 -14.15 -17.13 -9.75
CA ILE A 96 -12.73 -17.42 -9.52
C ILE A 96 -12.50 -17.93 -8.10
N ILE A 97 -13.10 -17.28 -7.09
CA ILE A 97 -12.96 -17.67 -5.68
C ILE A 97 -13.51 -19.09 -5.44
N LEU A 98 -14.67 -19.41 -6.01
CA LEU A 98 -15.25 -20.76 -5.89
C LEU A 98 -14.46 -21.81 -6.68
N GLY A 99 -13.83 -21.43 -7.79
CA GLY A 99 -12.96 -22.29 -8.58
C GLY A 99 -11.60 -22.58 -7.91
N LEU A 100 -11.09 -21.67 -7.08
CA LEU A 100 -9.74 -21.74 -6.51
C LEU A 100 -9.49 -22.99 -5.65
N PRO A 101 -10.37 -23.40 -4.70
CA PRO A 101 -10.17 -24.63 -3.92
C PRO A 101 -10.13 -25.89 -4.80
N VAL A 102 -10.98 -25.93 -5.83
CA VAL A 102 -11.06 -27.05 -6.77
C VAL A 102 -9.81 -27.10 -7.65
N PHE A 103 -9.32 -25.95 -8.09
CA PHE A 103 -8.05 -25.82 -8.80
C PHE A 103 -6.89 -26.34 -7.96
N ILE A 104 -6.77 -25.89 -6.70
CA ILE A 104 -5.72 -26.34 -5.78
C ILE A 104 -5.79 -27.85 -5.55
N TYR A 105 -7.00 -28.40 -5.38
CA TYR A 105 -7.20 -29.83 -5.19
C TYR A 105 -6.72 -30.67 -6.39
N PHE A 106 -7.01 -30.24 -7.63
CA PHE A 106 -6.53 -30.97 -8.81
C PHE A 106 -5.05 -30.73 -9.09
N SER A 107 -4.49 -29.56 -8.74
CA SER A 107 -3.05 -29.30 -8.87
C SER A 107 -2.19 -29.98 -7.80
N ARG A 108 -2.80 -30.60 -6.78
CA ARG A 108 -2.08 -31.20 -5.64
C ARG A 108 -1.04 -32.24 -6.05
N ASP A 109 -1.33 -33.02 -7.10
CA ASP A 109 -0.48 -34.15 -7.49
C ASP A 109 0.83 -33.61 -8.13
N ALA A 110 0.73 -32.55 -8.94
CA ALA A 110 1.91 -31.82 -9.44
C ALA A 110 2.71 -31.11 -8.33
N LEU A 111 2.03 -30.60 -7.30
CA LEU A 111 2.71 -30.00 -6.13
C LEU A 111 3.46 -31.07 -5.31
N ARG A 112 2.90 -32.28 -5.19
CA ARG A 112 3.55 -33.42 -4.52
C ARG A 112 4.80 -33.88 -5.27
N GLU A 113 4.73 -34.00 -6.59
CA GLU A 113 5.87 -34.36 -7.44
C GLU A 113 7.05 -33.39 -7.26
N ARG A 114 6.78 -32.13 -6.90
CA ARG A 114 7.78 -31.08 -6.69
C ARG A 114 8.20 -30.89 -5.24
N GLY A 115 7.71 -31.70 -4.30
CA GLY A 115 8.00 -31.55 -2.87
C GLY A 115 7.40 -30.29 -2.22
N LEU A 116 6.51 -29.57 -2.93
CA LEU A 116 5.83 -28.36 -2.44
C LEU A 116 4.51 -28.66 -1.72
N TRP A 117 4.14 -29.93 -1.61
CA TRP A 117 2.93 -30.38 -0.93
C TRP A 117 3.28 -31.01 0.43
N PRO A 118 2.49 -30.77 1.50
CA PRO A 118 2.72 -31.37 2.80
C PRO A 118 2.83 -32.90 2.74
N SER A 119 3.94 -33.44 3.26
CA SER A 119 4.23 -34.87 3.33
C SER A 119 3.46 -35.59 4.45
N ALA A 120 3.00 -34.83 5.46
CA ALA A 120 2.24 -35.38 6.59
C ALA A 120 0.81 -35.78 6.18
N PRO A 121 0.35 -37.01 6.50
CA PRO A 121 -1.02 -37.43 6.21
C PRO A 121 -2.02 -36.68 7.10
N VAL A 122 -2.67 -35.66 6.53
CA VAL A 122 -3.74 -34.92 7.21
C VAL A 122 -5.04 -35.73 7.12
N ALA A 123 -5.61 -36.10 8.27
CA ALA A 123 -6.88 -36.82 8.32
C ALA A 123 -7.99 -36.06 7.57
N ARG A 124 -8.80 -36.77 6.77
CA ARG A 124 -9.86 -36.16 5.93
C ARG A 124 -10.81 -35.27 6.74
N TRP A 125 -11.13 -35.65 7.97
CA TRP A 125 -11.95 -34.84 8.88
C TRP A 125 -11.32 -33.49 9.22
N LYS A 126 -9.99 -33.42 9.43
CA LYS A 126 -9.28 -32.16 9.68
C LYS A 126 -9.33 -31.24 8.47
N LEU A 127 -9.29 -31.79 7.25
CA LEU A 127 -9.45 -31.01 6.01
C LEU A 127 -10.88 -30.47 5.86
N VAL A 128 -11.90 -31.29 6.15
CA VAL A 128 -13.31 -30.84 6.12
C VAL A 128 -13.55 -29.75 7.17
N PHE A 129 -13.06 -29.95 8.39
CA PHE A 129 -13.15 -28.96 9.46
C PHE A 129 -12.42 -27.66 9.09
N GLY A 130 -11.19 -27.75 8.56
CA GLY A 130 -10.44 -26.60 8.07
C GLY A 130 -11.15 -25.86 6.95
N GLY A 131 -11.78 -26.58 6.01
CA GLY A 131 -12.59 -25.99 4.95
C GLY A 131 -13.85 -25.29 5.47
N LEU A 132 -14.57 -25.90 6.41
CA LEU A 132 -15.73 -25.28 7.07
C LEU A 132 -15.31 -24.04 7.86
N LEU A 133 -14.18 -24.09 8.56
CA LEU A 133 -13.60 -22.95 9.26
C LEU A 133 -13.21 -21.84 8.30
N ALA A 134 -12.60 -22.17 7.15
CA ALA A 134 -12.26 -21.19 6.11
C ALA A 134 -13.51 -20.47 5.59
N VAL A 135 -14.59 -21.21 5.31
CA VAL A 135 -15.88 -20.64 4.88
C VAL A 135 -16.48 -19.77 5.98
N ALA A 136 -16.46 -20.23 7.24
CA ALA A 136 -16.98 -19.46 8.37
C ALA A 136 -16.20 -18.15 8.58
N LEU A 137 -14.87 -18.20 8.51
CA LEU A 137 -14.00 -17.03 8.58
C LEU A 137 -14.22 -16.09 7.40
N PHE A 138 -14.41 -16.62 6.18
CA PHE A 138 -14.68 -15.80 5.00
C PHE A 138 -16.00 -15.04 5.16
N VAL A 139 -17.06 -15.74 5.56
CA VAL A 139 -18.38 -15.13 5.83
C VAL A 139 -18.29 -14.13 6.98
N MET A 140 -17.52 -14.41 8.04
CA MET A 140 -17.27 -13.48 9.13
C MET A 140 -16.54 -12.22 8.65
N GLY A 141 -15.54 -12.36 7.78
CA GLY A 141 -14.82 -11.25 7.16
C GLY A 141 -15.73 -10.40 6.28
N LEU A 142 -16.56 -11.03 5.42
CA LEU A 142 -17.58 -10.33 4.63
C LEU A 142 -18.56 -9.58 5.54
N ALA A 143 -19.03 -10.23 6.61
CA ALA A 143 -19.95 -9.64 7.58
C ALA A 143 -19.31 -8.46 8.32
N TYR A 144 -18.05 -8.55 8.73
CA TYR A 144 -17.32 -7.44 9.34
C TYR A 144 -17.17 -6.27 8.37
N GLY A 145 -16.71 -6.55 7.13
CA GLY A 145 -16.54 -5.55 6.09
C GLY A 145 -17.84 -4.79 5.80
N TYR A 146 -18.97 -5.51 5.75
CA TYR A 146 -20.26 -4.94 5.38
C TYR A 146 -21.01 -4.30 6.56
N LEU A 147 -21.03 -4.94 7.73
CA LEU A 147 -21.87 -4.54 8.86
C LEU A 147 -21.18 -3.58 9.84
N VAL A 148 -19.85 -3.56 9.86
CA VAL A 148 -19.07 -2.77 10.82
C VAL A 148 -18.22 -1.74 10.09
N PHE A 149 -17.36 -2.19 9.18
CA PHE A 149 -16.40 -1.30 8.54
C PHE A 149 -17.05 -0.34 7.54
N PHE A 150 -17.91 -0.85 6.65
CA PHE A 150 -18.57 -0.02 5.64
C PHE A 150 -19.38 1.14 6.25
N PRO A 151 -20.24 0.97 7.28
CA PRO A 151 -20.95 2.09 7.91
C PRO A 151 -20.03 3.16 8.50
N VAL A 152 -18.94 2.75 9.17
CA VAL A 152 -17.96 3.68 9.73
C VAL A 152 -17.31 4.48 8.62
N MET A 153 -16.77 3.82 7.60
CA MET A 153 -16.14 4.49 6.47
C MET A 153 -17.13 5.36 5.68
N PHE A 154 -18.33 4.86 5.42
CA PHE A 154 -19.34 5.59 4.67
C PHE A 154 -19.80 6.84 5.43
N SER A 155 -20.01 6.76 6.74
CA SER A 155 -20.34 7.94 7.57
C SER A 155 -19.24 9.00 7.50
N PHE A 156 -17.97 8.60 7.56
CA PHE A 156 -16.83 9.51 7.42
C PHE A 156 -16.81 10.20 6.04
N LEU A 157 -17.00 9.45 4.96
CA LEU A 157 -17.05 9.98 3.59
C LEU A 157 -18.27 10.87 3.32
N ALA A 158 -19.45 10.44 3.78
CA ALA A 158 -20.70 11.18 3.60
C ALA A 158 -20.65 12.50 4.38
N ASN A 159 -20.16 12.49 5.63
CA ASN A 159 -19.99 13.70 6.42
C ASN A 159 -18.99 14.68 5.78
N ASN A 160 -17.92 14.18 5.16
CA ASN A 160 -16.99 15.01 4.40
C ASN A 160 -17.70 15.70 3.21
N ALA A 161 -18.44 14.92 2.41
CA ALA A 161 -19.16 15.44 1.25
C ALA A 161 -20.23 16.49 1.65
N LEU A 162 -20.96 16.25 2.73
CA LEU A 162 -21.97 17.17 3.25
C LEU A 162 -21.32 18.45 3.83
N SER A 163 -20.24 18.32 4.59
CA SER A 163 -19.49 19.47 5.13
C SER A 163 -18.88 20.35 4.03
N ALA A 164 -18.64 19.75 2.87
CA ALA A 164 -18.18 20.44 1.67
C ALA A 164 -19.31 21.12 0.85
N GLY A 165 -20.57 20.95 1.24
CA GLY A 165 -21.73 21.58 0.59
C GLY A 165 -22.23 20.84 -0.67
N PHE A 166 -21.92 19.55 -0.82
CA PHE A 166 -22.34 18.77 -1.98
C PHE A 166 -23.53 17.85 -1.69
N THR A 167 -24.45 17.74 -2.66
CA THR A 167 -25.55 16.77 -2.61
C THR A 167 -25.05 15.35 -2.91
N PRO A 168 -25.21 14.38 -2.00
CA PRO A 168 -24.76 13.01 -2.20
C PRO A 168 -25.68 12.28 -3.19
N THR A 169 -25.29 12.18 -4.45
CA THR A 169 -26.02 11.45 -5.50
C THR A 169 -25.14 10.35 -6.06
N TYR A 170 -25.13 9.19 -5.40
CA TYR A 170 -24.20 8.10 -5.73
C TYR A 170 -24.63 7.31 -6.97
N SER A 171 -23.65 6.99 -7.83
CA SER A 171 -23.85 6.04 -8.91
C SER A 171 -23.97 4.63 -8.36
N ILE A 172 -25.00 3.90 -8.79
CA ILE A 172 -25.25 2.55 -8.30
C ILE A 172 -24.10 1.58 -8.58
N VAL A 173 -23.44 1.72 -9.73
CA VAL A 173 -22.35 0.83 -10.14
C VAL A 173 -21.10 1.09 -9.34
N LEU A 174 -20.70 2.35 -9.24
CA LEU A 174 -19.51 2.76 -8.51
C LEU A 174 -19.66 2.41 -7.03
N TRP A 175 -20.83 2.67 -6.48
CA TRP A 175 -21.16 2.37 -5.10
C TRP A 175 -21.19 0.85 -4.83
N ALA A 176 -21.85 0.05 -5.68
CA ALA A 176 -21.89 -1.41 -5.50
C ALA A 176 -20.53 -2.08 -5.71
N GLN A 177 -19.73 -1.60 -6.68
CA GLN A 177 -18.34 -2.05 -6.87
C GLN A 177 -17.49 -1.78 -5.65
N PHE A 178 -17.60 -0.57 -5.09
CA PHE A 178 -16.86 -0.17 -3.91
C PHE A 178 -17.19 -1.07 -2.72
N ILE A 179 -18.49 -1.29 -2.42
CA ILE A 179 -18.90 -2.19 -1.34
C ILE A 179 -18.45 -3.61 -1.59
N PHE A 180 -18.61 -4.11 -2.81
CA PHE A 180 -18.23 -5.48 -3.14
C PHE A 180 -16.72 -5.70 -2.97
N LEU A 181 -15.86 -4.85 -3.56
CA LEU A 181 -14.41 -4.96 -3.42
C LEU A 181 -13.96 -4.83 -1.96
N LEU A 182 -14.54 -3.88 -1.24
CA LEU A 182 -14.22 -3.65 0.16
C LEU A 182 -14.61 -4.86 1.03
N THR A 183 -15.84 -5.33 0.93
CA THR A 183 -16.31 -6.48 1.71
C THR A 183 -15.52 -7.73 1.38
N LEU A 184 -15.27 -7.97 0.09
CA LEU A 184 -14.42 -9.05 -0.38
C LEU A 184 -13.02 -8.98 0.21
N SER A 185 -12.42 -7.79 0.27
CA SER A 185 -11.08 -7.60 0.84
C SER A 185 -10.99 -8.10 2.28
N PHE A 186 -12.00 -7.82 3.12
CA PHE A 186 -12.07 -8.34 4.48
C PHE A 186 -12.38 -9.83 4.55
N GLY A 187 -13.18 -10.36 3.62
CA GLY A 187 -13.40 -11.81 3.48
C GLY A 187 -12.10 -12.56 3.20
N LEU A 188 -11.29 -12.06 2.27
CA LEU A 188 -9.98 -12.60 1.93
C LEU A 188 -8.98 -12.41 3.09
N ALA A 189 -8.98 -11.24 3.72
CA ALA A 189 -8.13 -10.95 4.87
C ALA A 189 -8.41 -11.87 6.06
N ALA A 190 -9.67 -12.20 6.32
CA ALA A 190 -10.08 -13.12 7.37
C ALA A 190 -9.51 -14.54 7.18
N GLN A 191 -8.94 -14.86 6.02
CA GLN A 191 -8.19 -16.09 5.80
C GLN A 191 -6.77 -16.04 6.35
N LEU A 192 -6.19 -14.86 6.63
CA LEU A 192 -4.82 -14.71 7.13
C LEU A 192 -4.53 -15.57 8.39
N PRO A 193 -5.39 -15.61 9.42
CA PRO A 193 -5.13 -16.41 10.61
C PRO A 193 -5.04 -17.90 10.30
N LEU A 194 -5.93 -18.40 9.44
CA LEU A 194 -5.96 -19.80 9.03
C LEU A 194 -4.80 -20.13 8.09
N ALA A 195 -4.51 -19.26 7.12
CA ALA A 195 -3.46 -19.46 6.13
C ALA A 195 -2.07 -19.46 6.78
N MET A 196 -1.75 -18.46 7.61
CA MET A 196 -0.46 -18.35 8.29
C MET A 196 -0.25 -19.52 9.26
N SER A 197 -1.26 -19.84 10.07
CA SER A 197 -1.16 -20.97 11.00
C SER A 197 -1.06 -22.32 10.29
N ALA A 198 -1.78 -22.53 9.18
CA ALA A 198 -1.68 -23.76 8.39
C ALA A 198 -0.32 -23.91 7.71
N LEU A 199 0.23 -22.81 7.16
CA LEU A 199 1.56 -22.80 6.53
C LEU A 199 2.67 -23.09 7.54
N SER A 200 2.59 -22.50 8.73
CA SER A 200 3.54 -22.77 9.82
C SER A 200 3.34 -24.15 10.45
N TYR A 201 2.11 -24.65 10.55
CA TYR A 201 1.84 -26.01 11.01
C TYR A 201 2.35 -27.07 10.03
N ALA A 202 2.30 -26.79 8.73
CA ALA A 202 2.80 -27.68 7.68
C ALA A 202 4.32 -27.57 7.46
N ASP A 203 5.02 -26.75 8.26
CA ASP A 203 6.45 -26.45 8.14
C ASP A 203 6.86 -25.91 6.74
N ILE A 204 5.91 -25.34 5.98
CA ILE A 204 6.17 -24.71 4.67
C ILE A 204 6.80 -23.33 4.88
N VAL A 205 6.31 -22.57 5.86
CA VAL A 205 6.83 -21.24 6.20
C VAL A 205 7.01 -21.16 7.72
N PRO A 206 8.26 -21.02 8.23
CA PRO A 206 8.53 -20.82 9.65
C PRO A 206 7.81 -19.59 10.20
N TYR A 207 7.38 -19.66 11.46
CA TYR A 207 6.75 -18.53 12.15
C TYR A 207 7.68 -17.30 12.18
N GLU A 208 8.98 -17.54 12.37
CA GLU A 208 10.05 -16.55 12.42
C GLU A 208 10.10 -15.75 11.12
N THR A 209 9.85 -16.39 9.97
CA THR A 209 9.82 -15.70 8.68
C THR A 209 8.70 -14.66 8.63
N PHE A 210 7.50 -14.98 9.10
CA PHE A 210 6.39 -14.02 9.16
C PHE A 210 6.68 -12.88 10.15
N ARG A 211 7.33 -13.19 11.29
CA ARG A 211 7.72 -12.20 12.28
C ARG A 211 8.78 -11.26 11.73
N ASP A 212 9.85 -11.78 11.14
CA ASP A 212 11.02 -10.99 10.73
C ASP A 212 10.73 -10.19 9.46
N ARG A 213 9.85 -10.70 8.59
CA ARG A 213 9.42 -10.04 7.34
C ARG A 213 8.14 -9.20 7.50
N TRP A 214 7.70 -8.88 8.72
CA TRP A 214 6.47 -8.12 8.97
C TRP A 214 6.39 -6.79 8.20
N ARG A 215 7.54 -6.10 8.01
CA ARG A 215 7.61 -4.83 7.27
C ARG A 215 7.18 -4.99 5.81
N TYR A 216 7.51 -6.11 5.17
CA TYR A 216 7.05 -6.41 3.81
C TYR A 216 5.55 -6.70 3.77
N ALA A 217 5.01 -7.35 4.81
CA ALA A 217 3.57 -7.54 4.93
C ALA A 217 2.83 -6.20 5.07
N VAL A 218 3.38 -5.22 5.80
CA VAL A 218 2.82 -3.85 5.86
C VAL A 218 2.79 -3.21 4.47
N VAL A 219 3.89 -3.24 3.74
CA VAL A 219 3.95 -2.68 2.38
C VAL A 219 2.97 -3.39 1.45
N ALA A 220 2.88 -4.71 1.52
CA ALA A 220 1.91 -5.49 0.76
C ALA A 220 0.47 -5.11 1.12
N MET A 221 0.15 -4.94 2.41
CA MET A 221 -1.17 -4.48 2.85
C MET A 221 -1.50 -3.10 2.27
N PHE A 222 -0.60 -2.12 2.33
CA PHE A 222 -0.86 -0.82 1.70
C PHE A 222 -1.01 -0.96 0.17
N ALA A 223 -0.21 -1.78 -0.51
CA ALA A 223 -0.34 -2.02 -1.95
C ALA A 223 -1.70 -2.65 -2.32
N PHE A 224 -2.13 -3.68 -1.59
CA PHE A 224 -3.46 -4.28 -1.76
C PHE A 224 -4.58 -3.33 -1.35
N GLY A 225 -4.37 -2.52 -0.31
CA GLY A 225 -5.29 -1.47 0.12
C GLY A 225 -5.59 -0.52 -1.02
N ALA A 226 -4.57 -0.05 -1.75
CA ALA A 226 -4.76 0.81 -2.93
C ALA A 226 -5.53 0.15 -4.10
N LEU A 227 -5.68 -1.18 -4.11
CA LEU A 227 -6.52 -1.91 -5.06
C LEU A 227 -7.98 -2.01 -4.58
N PHE A 228 -8.19 -2.23 -3.28
CA PHE A 228 -9.52 -2.48 -2.69
C PHE A 228 -10.23 -1.22 -2.21
N THR A 229 -9.47 -0.23 -1.76
CA THR A 229 -9.92 1.11 -1.47
C THR A 229 -9.44 2.03 -2.58
N PRO A 230 -10.14 3.15 -2.85
CA PRO A 230 -9.58 4.14 -3.73
C PRO A 230 -8.24 4.66 -3.17
N PRO A 231 -7.38 5.22 -4.04
CA PRO A 231 -6.01 5.60 -3.68
C PRO A 231 -5.99 6.94 -2.95
N ASP A 232 -6.69 7.03 -1.81
CA ASP A 232 -6.54 8.12 -0.85
C ASP A 232 -5.90 7.60 0.45
N PRO A 233 -5.01 8.39 1.09
CA PRO A 233 -4.34 7.94 2.30
C PRO A 233 -5.28 7.61 3.47
N PHE A 234 -6.42 8.29 3.60
CA PHE A 234 -7.27 8.14 4.78
C PHE A 234 -8.04 6.83 4.75
N THR A 235 -8.72 6.49 3.65
CA THR A 235 -9.43 5.21 3.59
C THR A 235 -8.47 4.04 3.49
N GLN A 236 -7.30 4.24 2.86
CA GLN A 236 -6.25 3.23 2.82
C GLN A 236 -5.67 2.97 4.23
N ILE A 237 -5.43 4.00 5.05
CA ILE A 237 -5.02 3.83 6.45
C ILE A 237 -6.14 3.20 7.27
N MET A 238 -7.37 3.70 7.14
CA MET A 238 -8.53 3.18 7.86
C MET A 238 -8.74 1.68 7.58
N TRP A 239 -8.52 1.24 6.34
CA TRP A 239 -8.53 -0.17 5.96
C TRP A 239 -7.27 -0.92 6.41
N ALA A 240 -6.08 -0.32 6.32
CA ALA A 240 -4.83 -0.99 6.70
C ALA A 240 -4.76 -1.27 8.20
N VAL A 241 -5.31 -0.41 9.06
CA VAL A 241 -5.32 -0.60 10.53
C VAL A 241 -5.94 -1.94 10.95
N PRO A 242 -7.19 -2.29 10.60
CA PRO A 242 -7.75 -3.59 10.95
C PRO A 242 -7.00 -4.75 10.29
N MET A 243 -6.41 -4.55 9.11
CA MET A 243 -5.58 -5.57 8.44
C MET A 243 -4.28 -5.84 9.21
N LEU A 244 -3.62 -4.80 9.73
CA LEU A 244 -2.42 -4.91 10.57
C LEU A 244 -2.74 -5.61 11.90
N VAL A 245 -3.87 -5.27 12.53
CA VAL A 245 -4.36 -5.96 13.73
C VAL A 245 -4.59 -7.44 13.44
N LEU A 246 -5.24 -7.75 12.32
CA LEU A 246 -5.50 -9.12 11.91
C LEU A 246 -4.22 -9.89 11.58
N TYR A 247 -3.23 -9.24 10.95
CA TYR A 247 -1.91 -9.83 10.72
C TYR A 247 -1.18 -10.13 12.03
N GLY A 248 -1.18 -9.20 12.99
CA GLY A 248 -0.61 -9.41 14.32
C GLY A 248 -1.29 -10.55 15.08
N PHE A 249 -2.62 -10.63 15.00
CA PHE A 249 -3.38 -11.76 15.55
C PHE A 249 -3.02 -13.08 14.86
N SER A 250 -2.89 -13.08 13.53
CA SER A 250 -2.51 -14.25 12.73
C SER A 250 -1.11 -14.75 13.08
N LEU A 251 -0.18 -13.82 13.29
CA LEU A 251 1.19 -14.11 13.72
C LEU A 251 1.17 -14.77 15.09
N TYR A 252 0.45 -14.19 16.06
CA TYR A 252 0.29 -14.78 17.39
C TYR A 252 -0.33 -16.18 17.33
N LEU A 253 -1.39 -16.38 16.55
CA LEU A 253 -2.03 -17.68 16.37
C LEU A 253 -1.07 -18.72 15.77
N ALA A 254 -0.26 -18.32 14.77
CA ALA A 254 0.75 -19.19 14.19
C ALA A 254 1.79 -19.63 15.22
N LYS A 255 2.25 -18.72 16.10
CA LYS A 255 3.13 -19.06 17.23
C LYS A 255 2.48 -20.12 18.13
N VAL A 256 1.24 -19.87 18.55
CA VAL A 256 0.50 -20.79 19.44
C VAL A 256 0.37 -22.18 18.82
N VAL A 257 0.03 -22.26 17.54
CA VAL A 257 -0.13 -23.52 16.81
C VAL A 257 1.21 -24.28 16.68
N VAL A 258 2.30 -23.59 16.38
CA VAL A 258 3.63 -24.21 16.26
C VAL A 258 4.14 -24.71 17.62
N THR A 259 4.03 -23.89 18.67
CA THR A 259 4.39 -24.32 20.03
C THR A 259 3.53 -25.50 20.46
N ALA A 260 2.21 -25.47 20.22
CA ALA A 260 1.32 -26.56 20.59
C ALA A 260 1.67 -27.86 19.85
N LYS A 261 2.00 -27.79 18.54
CA LYS A 261 2.49 -28.94 17.78
C LYS A 261 3.75 -29.53 18.41
N ARG A 262 4.76 -28.71 18.70
CA ARG A 262 6.06 -29.15 19.26
C ARG A 262 5.95 -29.67 20.70
N GLY A 263 5.13 -29.04 21.54
CA GLY A 263 4.98 -29.42 22.94
C GLY A 263 4.05 -30.61 23.17
N SER A 264 3.11 -30.89 22.25
CA SER A 264 2.08 -31.93 22.44
C SER A 264 2.64 -33.35 22.55
N GLU A 265 3.87 -33.58 22.09
CA GLU A 265 4.58 -34.85 22.25
C GLU A 265 5.17 -35.03 23.66
N ARG A 266 5.40 -33.93 24.38
CA ARG A 266 6.05 -33.91 25.70
C ARG A 266 5.08 -33.68 26.85
N VAL A 267 3.95 -33.02 26.60
CA VAL A 267 2.97 -32.64 27.62
C VAL A 267 1.60 -33.20 27.29
N ASP A 268 1.08 -34.05 28.18
CA ASP A 268 -0.29 -34.52 28.13
C ASP A 268 -1.26 -33.41 28.59
N VAL A 269 -2.23 -33.08 27.75
CA VAL A 269 -3.20 -31.99 27.97
C VAL A 269 -4.05 -32.22 29.22
N GLY A 270 -4.39 -33.47 29.52
CA GLY A 270 -5.16 -33.82 30.72
C GLY A 270 -4.38 -33.55 32.01
N SER A 271 -3.10 -33.90 32.00
CA SER A 271 -2.18 -33.68 33.12
C SER A 271 -1.91 -32.18 33.36
N ALA A 272 -1.74 -31.40 32.28
CA ALA A 272 -1.57 -29.95 32.33
C ALA A 272 -2.78 -29.23 32.95
N ALA A 273 -3.98 -29.62 32.50
CA ALA A 273 -5.24 -29.09 33.00
C ALA A 273 -5.48 -29.46 34.48
N GLY A 274 -5.09 -30.67 34.88
CA GLY A 274 -5.17 -31.13 36.27
C GLY A 274 -4.29 -30.31 37.22
N ARG A 275 -3.06 -29.96 36.81
CA ARG A 275 -2.14 -29.12 37.60
C ARG A 275 -2.65 -27.70 37.80
N HIS A 276 -3.30 -27.13 36.79
CA HIS A 276 -3.77 -25.74 36.79
C HIS A 276 -5.27 -25.60 37.06
N TRP A 277 -5.96 -26.65 37.53
CA TRP A 277 -7.42 -26.66 37.64
C TRP A 277 -7.96 -25.52 38.52
N ASN A 278 -7.27 -25.20 39.62
CA ASN A 278 -7.62 -24.14 40.56
C ASN A 278 -7.50 -22.74 39.92
N LEU A 279 -6.47 -22.52 39.10
CA LEU A 279 -6.26 -21.28 38.36
C LEU A 279 -7.29 -21.14 37.23
N ILE A 280 -7.56 -22.22 36.49
CA ILE A 280 -8.57 -22.25 35.44
C ILE A 280 -9.96 -21.91 36.00
N LEU A 281 -10.32 -22.52 37.12
CA LEU A 281 -11.60 -22.26 37.79
C LEU A 281 -11.63 -20.85 38.39
N GLY A 282 -10.51 -20.36 38.93
CA GLY A 282 -10.36 -18.98 39.39
C GLY A 282 -10.57 -17.96 38.26
N VAL A 283 -9.96 -18.15 37.09
CA VAL A 283 -10.15 -17.31 35.90
C VAL A 283 -11.61 -17.35 35.44
N GLY A 284 -12.25 -18.53 35.48
CA GLY A 284 -13.67 -18.67 35.16
C GLY A 284 -14.57 -17.90 36.13
N VAL A 285 -14.32 -17.98 37.44
CA VAL A 285 -15.10 -17.25 38.45
C VAL A 285 -14.90 -15.74 38.30
N VAL A 286 -13.66 -15.28 38.12
CA VAL A 286 -13.37 -13.84 37.91
C VAL A 286 -14.01 -13.33 36.63
N GLY A 287 -13.92 -14.08 35.52
CA GLY A 287 -14.56 -13.72 34.26
C GLY A 287 -16.08 -13.62 34.38
N GLY A 288 -16.71 -14.56 35.08
CA GLY A 288 -18.13 -14.51 35.40
C GLY A 288 -18.49 -13.28 36.23
N LEU A 289 -17.73 -13.00 37.31
CA LEU A 289 -17.93 -11.84 38.17
C LEU A 289 -17.75 -10.51 37.43
N LEU A 290 -16.81 -10.42 36.48
CA LEU A 290 -16.63 -9.24 35.63
C LEU A 290 -17.83 -9.02 34.71
N VAL A 291 -18.36 -10.08 34.10
CA VAL A 291 -19.58 -9.99 33.28
C VAL A 291 -20.78 -9.59 34.15
N TYR A 292 -20.91 -10.18 35.34
CA TYR A 292 -21.93 -9.79 36.31
C TYR A 292 -21.81 -8.30 36.66
N ALA A 293 -20.60 -7.83 36.98
CA ALA A 293 -20.31 -6.44 37.33
C ALA A 293 -20.60 -5.48 36.16
N PHE A 294 -20.25 -5.86 34.93
CA PHE A 294 -20.54 -5.07 33.73
C PHE A 294 -22.05 -4.81 33.56
N TYR A 295 -22.87 -5.83 33.80
CA TYR A 295 -24.33 -5.70 33.71
C TYR A 295 -24.98 -5.07 34.95
N SER A 296 -24.38 -5.19 36.14
CA SER A 296 -24.94 -4.68 37.39
C SER A 296 -24.53 -3.24 37.72
N TYR A 297 -23.33 -2.80 37.33
CA TYR A 297 -22.76 -1.48 37.66
C TYR A 297 -22.75 -0.50 36.47
N GLY A 298 -23.66 -0.67 35.51
CA GLY A 298 -23.89 0.32 34.45
C GLY A 298 -22.94 0.24 33.25
N GLY A 299 -22.11 -0.80 33.13
CA GLY A 299 -21.22 -1.00 31.98
C GLY A 299 -21.97 -1.10 30.64
N LEU A 300 -23.19 -1.65 30.65
CA LEU A 300 -24.05 -1.70 29.46
C LEU A 300 -24.53 -0.31 29.00
N ALA A 301 -24.80 0.61 29.93
CA ALA A 301 -25.16 1.99 29.59
C ALA A 301 -23.95 2.69 28.96
N MET A 302 -22.78 2.60 29.61
CA MET A 302 -21.53 3.19 29.10
C MET A 302 -21.13 2.64 27.73
N ALA A 303 -21.27 1.34 27.51
CA ALA A 303 -20.96 0.71 26.23
C ALA A 303 -21.97 1.12 25.13
N ASN A 304 -23.25 1.27 25.47
CA ASN A 304 -24.27 1.76 24.55
C ASN A 304 -24.10 3.25 24.23
N ASP A 305 -23.67 4.06 25.20
CA ASP A 305 -23.36 5.47 25.00
C ASP A 305 -22.10 5.65 24.15
N LEU A 306 -21.08 4.81 24.34
CA LEU A 306 -19.92 4.75 23.45
C LEU A 306 -20.30 4.34 22.03
N LEU A 307 -21.16 3.33 21.87
CA LEU A 307 -21.68 2.91 20.56
C LEU A 307 -22.48 4.04 19.91
N ALA A 308 -23.31 4.76 20.67
CA ALA A 308 -24.07 5.89 20.17
C ALA A 308 -23.15 7.06 19.77
N TRP A 309 -22.10 7.34 20.55
CA TRP A 309 -21.09 8.36 20.22
C TRP A 309 -20.31 8.01 18.95
N MET A 310 -20.06 6.72 18.70
CA MET A 310 -19.49 6.22 17.44
C MET A 310 -20.51 6.15 16.29
N GLY A 311 -21.73 6.68 16.46
CA GLY A 311 -22.77 6.71 15.43
C GLY A 311 -23.42 5.35 15.14
N SER A 312 -23.26 4.35 16.01
CA SER A 312 -23.88 3.03 15.85
C SER A 312 -25.34 3.04 16.31
N SER A 313 -26.25 2.63 15.43
CA SER A 313 -27.66 2.36 15.77
C SER A 313 -27.86 1.05 16.55
N ARG A 314 -26.83 0.22 16.69
CA ARG A 314 -26.90 -1.04 17.44
C ARG A 314 -26.60 -0.79 18.91
N ARG A 315 -27.51 -1.23 19.78
CA ARG A 315 -27.33 -1.26 21.23
C ARG A 315 -27.10 -2.69 21.71
N LEU A 316 -26.14 -2.88 22.61
CA LEU A 316 -26.00 -4.08 23.41
C LEU A 316 -27.31 -4.33 24.17
N LEU A 317 -27.85 -5.52 23.96
CA LEU A 317 -29.15 -5.93 24.47
C LEU A 317 -29.07 -6.23 25.97
N GLN A 318 -30.15 -5.94 26.70
CA GLN A 318 -30.21 -6.24 28.13
C GLN A 318 -30.40 -7.75 28.37
N PRO A 319 -29.75 -8.32 29.41
CA PRO A 319 -29.97 -9.70 29.82
C PRO A 319 -31.46 -9.94 30.10
N GLY A 320 -32.09 -10.83 29.30
CA GLY A 320 -33.53 -11.15 29.38
C GLY A 320 -34.40 -10.61 28.23
N SER A 321 -33.85 -9.83 27.28
CA SER A 321 -34.61 -9.40 26.09
C SER A 321 -34.51 -10.36 24.90
N THR A 322 -33.56 -11.31 24.92
CA THR A 322 -33.27 -12.25 23.83
C THR A 322 -33.85 -13.65 24.04
N LEU A 323 -34.06 -14.04 25.30
CA LEU A 323 -34.62 -15.35 25.68
C LEU A 323 -35.85 -15.09 26.55
N PRO A 324 -36.92 -15.90 26.45
CA PRO A 324 -38.13 -15.76 27.27
C PRO A 324 -37.89 -16.24 28.71
N VAL A 325 -36.98 -15.57 29.42
CA VAL A 325 -36.57 -15.85 30.79
C VAL A 325 -36.48 -14.55 31.57
N SER A 326 -36.72 -14.64 32.89
CA SER A 326 -36.67 -13.49 33.78
C SER A 326 -35.27 -12.83 33.76
N ARG A 327 -35.23 -11.51 34.00
CA ARG A 327 -33.98 -10.72 34.00
C ARG A 327 -32.88 -11.34 34.86
N THR A 328 -33.23 -11.84 36.05
CA THR A 328 -32.30 -12.50 36.98
C THR A 328 -31.72 -13.78 36.39
N VAL A 329 -32.56 -14.60 35.73
CA VAL A 329 -32.14 -15.84 35.08
C VAL A 329 -31.29 -15.55 33.84
N GLY A 330 -31.65 -14.53 33.05
CA GLY A 330 -30.86 -14.08 31.91
C GLY A 330 -29.48 -13.55 32.32
N LEU A 331 -29.40 -12.78 33.42
CA LEU A 331 -28.14 -12.27 33.94
C LEU A 331 -27.27 -13.42 34.48
N GLY A 332 -27.87 -14.36 35.22
CA GLY A 332 -27.18 -15.58 35.66
C GLY A 332 -26.64 -16.44 34.49
N LEU A 333 -27.40 -16.55 33.40
CA LEU A 333 -26.95 -17.22 32.18
C LEU A 333 -25.75 -16.50 31.54
N TRP A 334 -25.80 -15.18 31.38
CA TRP A 334 -24.68 -14.41 30.83
C TRP A 334 -23.43 -14.47 31.71
N THR A 335 -23.59 -14.44 33.03
CA THR A 335 -22.51 -14.65 34.01
C THR A 335 -21.91 -16.04 33.89
N ALA A 336 -22.74 -17.08 33.76
CA ALA A 336 -22.28 -18.46 33.59
C ALA A 336 -21.55 -18.66 32.26
N VAL A 337 -22.08 -18.10 31.16
CA VAL A 337 -21.43 -18.11 29.84
C VAL A 337 -20.09 -17.36 29.89
N GLY A 338 -20.07 -16.16 30.47
CA GLY A 338 -18.85 -15.38 30.64
C GLY A 338 -17.78 -16.12 31.44
N GLY A 339 -18.18 -16.77 32.53
CA GLY A 339 -17.28 -17.60 33.32
C GLY A 339 -16.79 -18.85 32.60
N LEU A 340 -17.65 -19.50 31.80
CA LEU A 340 -17.25 -20.66 30.99
C LEU A 340 -16.29 -20.26 29.88
N VAL A 341 -16.51 -19.13 29.21
CA VAL A 341 -15.60 -18.60 28.19
C VAL A 341 -14.26 -18.24 28.82
N ALA A 342 -14.25 -17.49 29.92
CA ALA A 342 -13.02 -17.12 30.61
C ALA A 342 -12.26 -18.34 31.13
N GLY A 343 -12.97 -19.33 31.70
CA GLY A 343 -12.37 -20.60 32.12
C GLY A 343 -11.79 -21.39 30.95
N THR A 344 -12.46 -21.41 29.79
CA THR A 344 -11.96 -22.07 28.57
C THR A 344 -10.71 -21.37 28.03
N VAL A 345 -10.68 -20.04 28.03
CA VAL A 345 -9.50 -19.26 27.65
C VAL A 345 -8.36 -19.49 28.64
N GLY A 346 -8.65 -19.50 29.94
CA GLY A 346 -7.68 -19.84 30.99
C GLY A 346 -7.10 -21.23 30.79
N PHE A 347 -7.94 -22.23 30.55
CA PHE A 347 -7.52 -23.59 30.20
C PHE A 347 -6.58 -23.61 28.99
N MET A 348 -6.97 -22.97 27.88
CA MET A 348 -6.12 -22.90 26.68
C MET A 348 -4.79 -22.20 26.96
N TYR A 349 -4.80 -21.13 27.75
CA TYR A 349 -3.59 -20.39 28.12
C TYR A 349 -2.65 -21.20 29.00
N PHE A 350 -3.14 -21.85 30.06
CA PHE A 350 -2.28 -22.63 30.96
C PHE A 350 -1.75 -23.90 30.28
N VAL A 351 -2.56 -24.54 29.44
CA VAL A 351 -2.08 -25.64 28.59
C VAL A 351 -1.01 -25.14 27.63
N TYR A 352 -1.22 -23.99 26.96
CA TYR A 352 -0.20 -23.37 26.12
C TYR A 352 1.08 -23.01 26.90
N ALA A 353 0.96 -22.47 28.11
CA ALA A 353 2.11 -22.08 28.94
C ALA A 353 2.96 -23.30 29.35
N GLU A 354 2.34 -24.43 29.69
CA GLU A 354 3.07 -25.68 29.93
C GLU A 354 3.72 -26.22 28.64
N LEU A 355 3.02 -26.13 27.50
CA LEU A 355 3.57 -26.53 26.20
C LEU A 355 4.78 -25.67 25.83
N ASP A 356 4.70 -24.35 26.00
CA ASP A 356 5.79 -23.40 25.73
C ASP A 356 6.98 -23.65 26.66
N ALA A 357 6.73 -23.94 27.95
CA ALA A 357 7.78 -24.29 28.90
C ALA A 357 8.45 -25.65 28.62
N ALA A 358 7.73 -26.59 27.99
CA ALA A 358 8.26 -27.89 27.61
C ALA A 358 9.03 -27.88 26.27
N VAL A 359 8.80 -26.84 25.46
CA VAL A 359 9.60 -26.55 24.27
C VAL A 359 10.85 -25.80 24.74
N ASP A 360 11.95 -26.53 24.84
CA ASP A 360 13.25 -26.00 25.26
C ASP A 360 13.67 -24.83 24.34
N PRO A 361 13.86 -23.61 24.86
CA PRO A 361 14.45 -22.54 24.07
C PRO A 361 15.94 -22.85 23.95
N LEU A 362 16.36 -23.34 22.77
CA LEU A 362 17.75 -23.54 22.38
C LEU A 362 18.42 -24.79 22.98
N ALA A 363 18.11 -25.94 22.39
CA ALA A 363 19.11 -27.01 22.24
C ALA A 363 19.40 -27.22 20.74
N VAL A 364 19.62 -26.11 20.02
CA VAL A 364 20.62 -26.12 18.96
C VAL A 364 21.84 -25.60 19.70
N GLY A 365 22.65 -26.51 20.25
CA GLY A 365 23.99 -26.12 20.71
C GLY A 365 24.69 -25.41 19.55
N ASP A 366 25.54 -24.44 19.88
CA ASP A 366 26.39 -23.84 18.87
C ASP A 366 27.09 -24.99 18.11
N PRO A 367 26.90 -25.15 16.79
CA PRO A 367 27.52 -26.24 16.05
C PRO A 367 29.06 -26.19 16.11
N THR A 368 29.64 -25.12 16.66
CA THR A 368 31.07 -24.96 16.93
C THR A 368 31.50 -25.43 18.33
N GLU A 369 30.59 -25.53 19.31
CA GLU A 369 30.88 -26.02 20.68
C GLU A 369 30.61 -27.54 20.81
N ILE A 370 31.02 -28.32 19.82
CA ILE A 370 30.89 -29.79 19.88
C ILE A 370 32.06 -30.35 20.68
N ASP A 371 31.78 -31.15 21.71
CA ASP A 371 32.83 -31.86 22.46
C ASP A 371 33.44 -32.98 21.61
N LEU A 372 34.60 -32.68 21.01
CA LEU A 372 35.33 -33.60 20.14
C LEU A 372 35.90 -34.82 20.92
N SER A 373 36.01 -34.73 22.25
CA SER A 373 36.53 -35.81 23.08
C SER A 373 35.54 -36.98 23.26
N GLU A 374 34.25 -36.76 22.94
CA GLU A 374 33.20 -37.79 23.03
C GLU A 374 32.84 -38.44 21.68
N LEU A 375 33.36 -37.90 20.55
CA LEU A 375 33.02 -38.37 19.20
C LEU A 375 33.86 -39.56 18.74
N ASP A 376 33.25 -40.46 17.96
CA ASP A 376 33.94 -41.56 17.27
C ASP A 376 34.62 -41.08 15.96
N ALA A 377 35.37 -41.96 15.29
CA ALA A 377 36.14 -41.61 14.11
C ALA A 377 35.29 -41.01 12.97
N ASP A 378 34.05 -41.48 12.79
CA ASP A 378 33.14 -40.95 11.77
C ASP A 378 32.48 -39.64 12.22
N GLY A 379 32.20 -39.48 13.51
CA GLY A 379 31.75 -38.24 14.12
C GLY A 379 32.76 -37.11 13.98
N ILE A 380 34.05 -37.37 14.21
CA ILE A 380 35.15 -36.41 14.01
C ILE A 380 35.23 -35.93 12.55
N ARG A 381 35.04 -36.84 11.57
CA ARG A 381 35.05 -36.47 10.15
C ARG A 381 33.84 -35.64 9.72
N ALA A 382 32.68 -35.90 10.33
CA ALA A 382 31.44 -35.19 10.03
C ALA A 382 31.30 -33.85 10.76
N ALA A 383 32.08 -33.62 11.83
CA ALA A 383 32.04 -32.38 12.60
C ALA A 383 32.47 -31.17 11.75
N PRO A 384 31.79 -30.01 11.87
CA PRO A 384 32.12 -28.82 11.11
C PRO A 384 33.56 -28.33 11.39
N PRO A 385 34.27 -27.78 10.39
CA PRO A 385 35.67 -27.35 10.52
C PRO A 385 35.91 -26.31 11.62
N GLU A 386 34.90 -25.47 11.86
CA GLU A 386 34.91 -24.41 12.88
C GLU A 386 35.11 -24.96 14.30
N ALA A 387 34.64 -26.18 14.59
CA ALA A 387 34.86 -26.82 15.89
C ALA A 387 36.34 -27.19 16.16
N PHE A 388 37.17 -27.29 15.11
CA PHE A 388 38.61 -27.52 15.19
C PHE A 388 39.40 -26.20 15.12
N ALA A 389 38.74 -25.08 14.84
CA ALA A 389 39.38 -23.78 14.63
C ALA A 389 39.85 -23.10 15.93
N ASP A 390 39.43 -23.59 17.10
CA ASP A 390 39.89 -23.11 18.41
C ASP A 390 40.86 -24.06 19.12
N LEU A 391 41.09 -25.25 18.53
CA LEU A 391 42.03 -26.25 19.04
C LEU A 391 43.47 -25.78 18.86
N SER A 392 44.28 -25.94 19.92
CA SER A 392 45.73 -25.83 19.83
C SER A 392 46.37 -27.15 19.38
N GLU A 393 47.55 -27.07 18.74
CA GLU A 393 48.32 -28.26 18.32
C GLU A 393 48.59 -29.21 19.50
N ALA A 394 48.81 -28.66 20.70
CA ALA A 394 49.02 -29.44 21.92
C ALA A 394 47.77 -30.23 22.33
N GLU A 395 46.59 -29.62 22.29
CA GLU A 395 45.32 -30.26 22.64
C GLU A 395 44.90 -31.29 21.58
N ALA A 396 45.13 -31.03 20.29
CA ALA A 396 44.89 -31.99 19.21
C ALA A 396 45.80 -33.23 19.34
N THR A 397 47.06 -33.01 19.72
CA THR A 397 48.03 -34.09 19.98
C THR A 397 47.67 -34.90 21.22
N GLU A 398 47.19 -34.24 22.29
CA GLU A 398 46.70 -34.90 23.50
C GLU A 398 45.48 -35.78 23.20
N MET A 399 44.47 -35.26 22.49
CA MET A 399 43.29 -36.02 22.08
C MET A 399 43.62 -37.19 21.15
N ALA A 400 44.54 -37.02 20.21
CA ALA A 400 45.01 -38.12 19.37
C ALA A 400 45.82 -39.15 20.16
N GLY A 401 46.58 -38.71 21.17
CA GLY A 401 47.29 -39.57 22.12
C GLY A 401 46.34 -40.43 22.94
N ASP A 402 45.31 -39.83 23.52
CA ASP A 402 44.26 -40.52 24.28
C ASP A 402 43.51 -41.54 23.42
N ALA A 403 43.19 -41.19 22.17
CA ALA A 403 42.59 -42.12 21.21
C ALA A 403 43.50 -43.30 20.87
N MET A 404 44.81 -43.07 20.74
CA MET A 404 45.81 -44.12 20.50
C MET A 404 45.99 -45.05 21.71
N ASP A 405 45.98 -44.50 22.93
CA ASP A 405 46.04 -45.28 24.17
C ASP A 405 44.78 -46.12 24.39
N ALA A 406 43.63 -45.64 23.92
CA ALA A 406 42.38 -46.40 23.84
C ALA A 406 42.34 -47.45 22.72
N GLY A 407 43.36 -47.49 21.84
CA GLY A 407 43.48 -48.43 20.73
C GLY A 407 42.73 -48.04 19.45
N ASP A 408 42.18 -46.83 19.38
CA ASP A 408 41.39 -46.31 18.25
C ASP A 408 42.26 -45.48 17.29
N LYS A 409 42.97 -46.20 16.42
CA LYS A 409 43.89 -45.60 15.43
C LYS A 409 43.16 -44.79 14.35
N GLU A 410 41.90 -45.11 14.07
CA GLU A 410 41.12 -44.42 13.03
C GLU A 410 40.67 -43.06 13.51
N ARG A 411 40.27 -42.96 14.79
CA ARG A 411 39.93 -41.70 15.44
C ARG A 411 41.12 -40.76 15.56
N ALA A 412 42.27 -41.26 16.03
CA ALA A 412 43.49 -40.45 16.12
C ALA A 412 43.91 -39.85 14.78
N ARG A 413 43.77 -40.62 13.68
CA ARG A 413 44.05 -40.14 12.32
C ARG A 413 43.05 -39.08 11.85
N ALA A 414 41.77 -39.28 12.15
CA ALA A 414 40.72 -38.32 11.78
C ALA A 414 40.89 -36.98 12.49
N ILE A 415 41.34 -36.99 13.75
CA ILE A 415 41.61 -35.76 14.53
C ILE A 415 42.72 -34.93 13.86
N PHE A 416 43.85 -35.55 13.49
CA PHE A 416 44.92 -34.84 12.78
C PHE A 416 44.49 -34.33 11.41
N GLU A 417 43.80 -35.16 10.61
CA GLU A 417 43.35 -34.76 9.27
C GLU A 417 42.41 -33.54 9.30
N ARG A 418 41.51 -33.47 10.29
CA ARG A 418 40.59 -32.33 10.47
C ARG A 418 41.25 -31.12 11.11
N PHE A 419 42.22 -31.33 12.01
CA PHE A 419 43.03 -30.25 12.58
C PHE A 419 43.89 -29.58 11.51
N ASP A 420 44.60 -30.35 10.69
CA ASP A 420 45.42 -29.86 9.58
C ASP A 420 44.56 -29.09 8.57
N GLU A 421 43.38 -29.60 8.20
CA GLU A 421 42.45 -28.90 7.31
C GLU A 421 41.93 -27.57 7.91
N ALA A 422 41.71 -27.52 9.22
CA ALA A 422 41.30 -26.29 9.90
C ALA A 422 42.45 -25.28 10.00
N GLU A 423 43.68 -25.73 10.20
CA GLU A 423 44.89 -24.89 10.22
C GLU A 423 45.19 -24.32 8.82
N GLU A 424 45.10 -25.12 7.76
CA GLU A 424 45.22 -24.68 6.37
C GLU A 424 44.17 -23.61 6.02
N ARG A 425 42.92 -23.75 6.51
CA ARG A 425 41.88 -22.72 6.35
C ARG A 425 42.19 -21.46 7.15
N ARG A 426 42.69 -21.60 8.38
CA ARG A 426 43.08 -20.47 9.24
C ARG A 426 44.22 -19.67 8.60
N GLU A 427 45.18 -20.35 7.96
CA GLU A 427 46.24 -19.72 7.17
C GLU A 427 45.70 -19.06 5.89
N ALA A 428 44.73 -19.68 5.21
CA ALA A 428 44.08 -19.11 4.04
C ALA A 428 43.23 -17.87 4.37
N GLU A 429 42.59 -17.83 5.54
CA GLU A 429 41.78 -16.70 6.04
C GLU A 429 42.64 -15.62 6.72
N GLY A 430 43.79 -15.99 7.30
CA GLY A 430 44.80 -15.06 7.84
C GLY A 430 45.54 -14.26 6.76
N GLY A 431 45.47 -14.71 5.50
CA GLY A 431 45.87 -13.97 4.31
C GLY A 431 44.70 -13.13 3.76
N SER A 432 44.58 -11.89 4.23
CA SER A 432 43.58 -10.89 3.80
C SER A 432 42.13 -11.22 4.20
N ALA A 433 41.68 -10.56 5.26
CA ALA A 433 40.29 -10.59 5.72
C ALA A 433 39.28 -10.27 4.60
N PRO A 434 38.24 -11.10 4.38
CA PRO A 434 37.05 -10.67 3.67
C PRO A 434 36.25 -9.75 4.60
N GLN A 435 36.05 -8.50 4.18
CA GLN A 435 35.05 -7.62 4.77
C GLN A 435 33.66 -8.28 4.73
N SER A 436 32.91 -8.07 5.80
CA SER A 436 31.58 -8.61 6.08
C SER A 436 30.65 -8.75 4.86
N THR A 437 30.00 -9.90 4.73
CA THR A 437 29.03 -10.27 3.69
C THR A 437 27.75 -9.43 3.66
N THR A 438 27.64 -8.43 4.54
CA THR A 438 26.56 -7.43 4.54
C THR A 438 26.94 -6.18 3.74
N GLU A 439 28.23 -5.90 3.56
CA GLU A 439 28.71 -4.86 2.65
C GLU A 439 28.73 -5.37 1.20
N GLU A 440 28.99 -6.66 0.94
CA GLU A 440 29.09 -7.18 -0.43
C GLU A 440 27.77 -7.20 -1.23
N LEU A 441 26.60 -7.30 -0.60
CA LEU A 441 25.32 -7.19 -1.34
C LEU A 441 24.99 -5.73 -1.70
N GLY A 442 25.36 -4.78 -0.83
CA GLY A 442 25.30 -3.35 -1.14
C GLY A 442 26.34 -2.96 -2.19
N ASP A 443 27.51 -3.58 -2.14
CA ASP A 443 28.67 -3.22 -2.94
C ASP A 443 28.75 -3.97 -4.28
N ARG A 444 28.10 -5.15 -4.41
CA ARG A 444 27.85 -5.82 -5.70
C ARG A 444 26.64 -5.25 -6.42
N ALA A 445 25.63 -4.75 -5.72
CA ALA A 445 24.56 -3.97 -6.35
C ALA A 445 25.04 -2.59 -6.78
N SER A 446 25.92 -1.94 -5.99
CA SER A 446 26.60 -0.69 -6.38
C SER A 446 27.58 -0.93 -7.53
N ARG A 447 28.32 -2.05 -7.53
CA ARG A 447 29.20 -2.42 -8.65
C ARG A 447 28.42 -2.85 -9.87
N ALA A 448 27.42 -3.72 -9.82
CA ALA A 448 26.66 -4.13 -11.00
C ALA A 448 25.85 -2.97 -11.61
N GLY A 449 25.30 -2.08 -10.77
CA GLY A 449 24.74 -0.80 -11.23
C GLY A 449 25.81 0.14 -11.79
N GLY A 450 26.98 0.14 -11.16
CA GLY A 450 28.19 0.87 -11.55
C GLY A 450 28.73 0.43 -12.90
N THR A 451 29.08 -0.85 -13.11
CA THR A 451 29.65 -1.40 -14.35
C THR A 451 28.66 -1.39 -15.51
N PHE A 452 27.36 -1.57 -15.26
CA PHE A 452 26.37 -1.44 -16.33
C PHE A 452 26.24 0.02 -16.79
N LEU A 453 26.33 0.99 -15.87
CA LEU A 453 26.39 2.40 -16.21
C LEU A 453 27.76 2.82 -16.77
N ASP A 454 28.85 2.23 -16.28
CA ASP A 454 30.24 2.52 -16.69
C ASP A 454 30.52 2.03 -18.11
N GLU A 455 29.89 0.93 -18.54
CA GLU A 455 29.92 0.47 -19.94
C GLU A 455 29.15 1.42 -20.89
N PHE A 456 28.16 2.16 -20.37
CA PHE A 456 27.48 3.25 -21.11
C PHE A 456 28.17 4.62 -20.97
N THR A 457 29.14 4.76 -20.07
CA THR A 457 29.88 6.02 -19.82
C THR A 457 31.39 5.93 -20.04
N GLY A 458 31.88 4.78 -20.54
CA GLY A 458 33.29 4.44 -20.70
C GLY A 458 33.90 4.81 -22.06
N GLY A 459 33.19 5.58 -22.88
CA GLY A 459 33.74 6.21 -24.08
C GLY A 459 34.33 7.59 -23.77
N GLU A 460 35.32 8.02 -24.55
CA GLU A 460 35.94 9.34 -24.43
C GLU A 460 34.88 10.45 -24.38
N ARG A 461 35.05 11.32 -23.37
CA ARG A 461 34.11 12.39 -23.00
C ARG A 461 34.03 13.45 -24.10
N ASP A 462 33.13 13.25 -25.05
CA ASP A 462 32.65 14.33 -25.92
C ASP A 462 31.30 14.86 -25.37
N GLU A 463 31.13 16.18 -25.39
CA GLU A 463 29.97 16.92 -24.84
C GLU A 463 28.62 16.55 -25.50
N ASP A 464 28.62 15.70 -26.53
CA ASP A 464 27.45 15.31 -27.32
C ASP A 464 26.85 13.93 -26.94
N ASP A 465 27.39 13.24 -25.92
CA ASP A 465 26.97 11.87 -25.59
C ASP A 465 25.83 11.80 -24.54
N ILE A 466 24.81 10.98 -24.82
CA ILE A 466 23.55 10.89 -24.04
C ILE A 466 23.81 10.45 -22.59
N GLY A 467 24.92 9.75 -22.32
CA GLY A 467 25.36 9.30 -20.99
C GLY A 467 25.72 10.43 -20.02
N GLY A 468 26.23 11.57 -20.52
CA GLY A 468 26.61 12.72 -19.69
C GLY A 468 25.44 13.30 -18.90
N TYR A 469 24.27 13.38 -19.55
CA TYR A 469 23.04 13.91 -18.93
C TYR A 469 22.52 13.02 -17.79
N TYR A 470 22.69 11.70 -17.86
CA TYR A 470 22.31 10.81 -16.76
C TYR A 470 23.19 11.03 -15.53
N ALA A 471 24.50 11.18 -15.72
CA ALA A 471 25.42 11.48 -14.63
C ALA A 471 25.18 12.88 -14.02
N ASP A 472 24.82 13.86 -14.85
CA ASP A 472 24.40 15.19 -14.40
C ASP A 472 23.15 15.12 -13.52
N VAL A 473 22.12 14.40 -13.95
CA VAL A 473 20.86 14.25 -13.22
C VAL A 473 21.07 13.46 -11.92
N ALA A 474 21.83 12.38 -11.94
CA ALA A 474 22.14 11.58 -10.75
C ALA A 474 22.86 12.42 -9.69
N PHE A 475 23.83 13.25 -10.09
CA PHE A 475 24.54 14.16 -9.20
C PHE A 475 23.61 15.22 -8.56
N ILE A 476 22.66 15.75 -9.33
CA ILE A 476 21.65 16.67 -8.80
C ILE A 476 20.74 15.94 -7.79
N LEU A 477 20.30 14.72 -8.08
CA LEU A 477 19.45 13.93 -7.19
C LEU A 477 20.18 13.56 -5.88
N ASP A 478 21.47 13.25 -5.93
CA ASP A 478 22.27 12.98 -4.74
C ASP A 478 22.37 14.22 -3.83
N SER A 479 22.54 15.40 -4.42
CA SER A 479 22.53 16.66 -3.64
C SER A 479 21.20 16.87 -2.89
N LEU A 480 20.08 16.44 -3.48
CA LEU A 480 18.75 16.52 -2.89
C LEU A 480 18.51 15.44 -1.83
N SER A 481 19.07 14.24 -1.99
CA SER A 481 18.91 13.10 -1.06
C SER A 481 19.36 13.48 0.36
N SER A 482 20.52 14.15 0.47
CA SER A 482 21.09 14.63 1.74
C SER A 482 20.21 15.65 2.49
N ARG A 483 19.29 16.32 1.78
CA ARG A 483 18.36 17.33 2.31
C ARG A 483 16.90 16.92 2.22
N ALA A 484 16.63 15.67 1.81
CA ALA A 484 15.28 15.16 1.53
C ALA A 484 14.34 15.32 2.72
N PHE A 485 14.83 15.14 3.95
CA PHE A 485 14.02 15.32 5.16
C PHE A 485 13.43 16.74 5.28
N ARG A 486 14.20 17.79 4.98
CA ARG A 486 13.72 19.18 5.05
C ARG A 486 12.72 19.49 3.95
N ILE A 487 13.00 19.00 2.75
CA ILE A 487 12.10 19.13 1.59
C ILE A 487 10.77 18.44 1.89
N ALA A 488 10.82 17.20 2.39
CA ALA A 488 9.65 16.43 2.78
C ALA A 488 8.89 17.07 3.96
N ALA A 489 9.58 17.68 4.92
CA ALA A 489 8.94 18.40 6.02
C ALA A 489 8.15 19.62 5.52
N VAL A 490 8.73 20.44 4.63
CA VAL A 490 8.02 21.59 4.01
C VAL A 490 6.81 21.09 3.22
N PHE A 491 7.01 20.07 2.38
CA PHE A 491 5.94 19.45 1.61
C PHE A 491 4.80 18.96 2.52
N GLY A 492 5.14 18.22 3.58
CA GLY A 492 4.17 17.67 4.52
C GLY A 492 3.41 18.75 5.29
N ILE A 493 4.07 19.83 5.72
CA ILE A 493 3.42 20.95 6.41
C ILE A 493 2.41 21.65 5.48
N VAL A 494 2.81 21.94 4.24
CA VAL A 494 1.93 22.60 3.26
C VAL A 494 0.77 21.69 2.89
N LEU A 495 1.03 20.41 2.65
CA LEU A 495 0.02 19.39 2.36
C LEU A 495 -1.01 19.33 3.50
N ALA A 496 -0.56 19.13 4.74
CA ALA A 496 -1.43 19.00 5.90
C ALA A 496 -2.24 20.28 6.17
N SER A 497 -1.63 21.45 6.03
CA SER A 497 -2.31 22.74 6.24
C SER A 497 -3.37 22.99 5.17
N THR A 498 -3.03 22.76 3.90
CA THR A 498 -3.94 22.97 2.77
C THR A 498 -5.08 21.96 2.79
N PHE A 499 -4.75 20.68 3.00
CA PHE A 499 -5.75 19.62 3.16
C PHE A 499 -6.68 19.89 4.33
N GLY A 500 -6.14 20.22 5.52
CA GLY A 500 -6.94 20.51 6.71
C GLY A 500 -7.90 21.69 6.52
N TRP A 501 -7.48 22.72 5.78
CA TRP A 501 -8.36 23.83 5.42
C TRP A 501 -9.47 23.41 4.45
N LEU A 502 -9.18 22.60 3.44
CA LEU A 502 -10.18 22.09 2.50
C LEU A 502 -11.20 21.16 3.19
N TYR A 503 -10.70 20.23 4.00
CA TYR A 503 -11.46 19.23 4.75
C TYR A 503 -12.44 19.88 5.75
N THR A 504 -12.06 21.00 6.38
CA THR A 504 -12.93 21.73 7.34
C THR A 504 -13.99 22.61 6.66
N GLY A 505 -14.27 22.38 5.38
CA GLY A 505 -15.27 23.13 4.60
C GLY A 505 -14.70 24.27 3.76
N GLY A 506 -13.36 24.37 3.62
CA GLY A 506 -12.72 25.36 2.74
C GLY A 506 -13.15 25.22 1.28
N ILE A 507 -13.35 23.98 0.80
CA ILE A 507 -13.82 23.73 -0.56
C ILE A 507 -15.22 24.30 -0.82
N GLY A 508 -16.13 24.19 0.15
CA GLY A 508 -17.48 24.75 0.08
C GLY A 508 -17.44 26.26 -0.07
N ARG A 509 -16.59 26.96 0.70
CA ARG A 509 -16.41 28.42 0.56
C ARG A 509 -15.89 28.83 -0.82
N VAL A 510 -14.91 28.09 -1.36
CA VAL A 510 -14.38 28.36 -2.72
C VAL A 510 -15.46 28.13 -3.77
N PHE A 511 -16.30 27.12 -3.57
CA PHE A 511 -17.39 26.80 -4.47
C PHE A 511 -18.50 27.85 -4.42
N GLU A 512 -18.98 28.24 -3.24
CA GLU A 512 -19.96 29.32 -3.06
C GLU A 512 -19.46 30.63 -3.67
N GLN A 513 -18.19 30.98 -3.43
CA GLN A 513 -17.58 32.16 -4.04
C GLN A 513 -17.53 32.05 -5.56
N PHE A 514 -17.30 30.87 -6.12
CA PHE A 514 -17.30 30.66 -7.57
C PHE A 514 -18.71 30.81 -8.14
N LEU A 515 -19.71 30.20 -7.51
CA LEU A 515 -21.10 30.30 -7.92
C LEU A 515 -21.60 31.74 -7.92
N SER A 516 -21.15 32.57 -6.97
CA SER A 516 -21.49 34.00 -6.93
C SER A 516 -20.95 34.83 -8.12
N GLN A 517 -20.01 34.28 -8.89
CA GLN A 517 -19.45 34.92 -10.09
C GLN A 517 -20.15 34.48 -11.37
N LEU A 518 -21.00 33.45 -11.31
CA LEU A 518 -21.79 33.02 -12.45
C LEU A 518 -22.99 33.97 -12.63
N PRO A 519 -23.39 34.28 -13.89
CA PRO A 519 -24.58 35.09 -14.14
C PRO A 519 -25.85 34.45 -13.55
N ASP A 520 -26.78 35.26 -13.05
CA ASP A 520 -28.02 34.79 -12.42
C ASP A 520 -28.83 33.82 -13.32
N GLN A 521 -28.75 33.95 -14.64
CA GLN A 521 -29.44 33.05 -15.58
C GLN A 521 -28.94 31.59 -15.51
N VAL A 522 -27.71 31.38 -15.04
CA VAL A 522 -27.05 30.07 -14.91
C VAL A 522 -27.36 29.46 -13.52
N THR A 523 -27.55 30.28 -12.49
CA THR A 523 -27.74 29.86 -11.09
C THR A 523 -29.20 29.87 -10.63
N ALA A 524 -30.09 30.66 -11.23
CA ALA A 524 -31.46 30.91 -10.72
C ALA A 524 -32.49 29.78 -10.94
N THR A 525 -32.12 28.65 -11.56
CA THR A 525 -33.09 27.58 -11.91
C THR A 525 -32.68 26.18 -11.45
N ASP A 526 -31.79 26.04 -10.46
CA ASP A 526 -31.18 24.74 -10.08
C ASP A 526 -30.51 24.00 -11.28
N ASN A 527 -30.17 24.73 -12.35
CA ASN A 527 -29.64 24.16 -13.59
C ASN A 527 -28.25 23.53 -13.42
N ILE A 528 -27.51 23.88 -12.37
CA ILE A 528 -26.21 23.27 -12.04
C ILE A 528 -26.37 22.48 -10.75
N THR A 529 -26.56 21.17 -10.88
CA THR A 529 -26.42 20.26 -9.74
C THR A 529 -25.03 19.65 -9.74
N VAL A 530 -24.23 19.92 -8.70
CA VAL A 530 -22.93 19.27 -8.52
C VAL A 530 -23.12 18.03 -7.65
N VAL A 531 -22.89 16.87 -8.25
CA VAL A 531 -23.20 15.57 -7.67
C VAL A 531 -21.94 14.77 -7.33
N ALA A 532 -21.94 14.14 -6.15
CA ALA A 532 -20.92 13.16 -5.76
C ALA A 532 -21.30 11.75 -6.24
N LEU A 533 -20.73 11.28 -7.34
CA LEU A 533 -21.09 9.95 -7.89
C LEU A 533 -20.44 8.79 -7.14
N HIS A 534 -19.34 9.06 -6.45
CA HIS A 534 -18.63 8.11 -5.60
C HIS A 534 -18.39 8.75 -4.22
N PRO A 535 -18.61 8.01 -3.11
CA PRO A 535 -18.49 8.51 -1.73
C PRO A 535 -17.22 9.28 -1.38
N MET A 536 -16.10 8.98 -2.04
CA MET A 536 -14.80 9.59 -1.76
C MET A 536 -14.33 10.60 -2.81
N GLU A 537 -15.18 11.02 -3.74
CA GLU A 537 -14.80 11.98 -4.78
C GLU A 537 -14.28 13.30 -4.21
N ALA A 538 -14.99 13.85 -3.22
CA ALA A 538 -14.58 15.07 -2.53
C ALA A 538 -13.21 14.90 -1.88
N LEU A 539 -13.04 13.84 -1.09
CA LEU A 539 -11.79 13.56 -0.37
C LEU A 539 -10.59 13.36 -1.31
N ILE A 540 -10.75 12.57 -2.38
CA ILE A 540 -9.69 12.35 -3.38
C ILE A 540 -9.31 13.67 -4.05
N PHE A 541 -10.31 14.52 -4.37
CA PHE A 541 -10.03 15.82 -4.94
C PHE A 541 -9.22 16.69 -3.97
N GLU A 542 -9.62 16.78 -2.69
CA GLU A 542 -8.90 17.53 -1.66
C GLU A 542 -7.45 17.07 -1.50
N VAL A 543 -7.20 15.76 -1.48
CA VAL A 543 -5.86 15.18 -1.39
C VAL A 543 -5.03 15.53 -2.62
N LYS A 544 -5.58 15.35 -3.83
CA LYS A 544 -4.86 15.64 -5.08
C LYS A 544 -4.54 17.13 -5.22
N PHE A 545 -5.50 17.98 -4.88
CA PHE A 545 -5.36 19.44 -4.96
C PHE A 545 -4.35 19.96 -3.93
N SER A 546 -4.43 19.51 -2.67
CA SER A 546 -3.44 19.86 -1.65
C SER A 546 -2.03 19.34 -1.97
N THR A 547 -1.93 18.17 -2.59
CA THR A 547 -0.65 17.63 -3.11
C THR A 547 -0.04 18.52 -4.17
N LEU A 548 -0.85 19.01 -5.12
CA LEU A 548 -0.38 19.92 -6.16
C LEU A 548 0.14 21.24 -5.58
N ILE A 549 -0.60 21.82 -4.63
CA ILE A 549 -0.15 23.03 -3.90
C ILE A 549 1.13 22.76 -3.12
N ALA A 550 1.22 21.61 -2.44
CA ALA A 550 2.41 21.23 -1.70
C ALA A 550 3.64 21.08 -2.61
N VAL A 551 3.51 20.45 -3.78
CA VAL A 551 4.58 20.36 -4.78
C VAL A 551 5.01 21.76 -5.22
N LEU A 552 4.05 22.61 -5.58
CA LEU A 552 4.32 23.97 -6.05
C LEU A 552 5.05 24.83 -5.00
N VAL A 553 4.59 24.82 -3.75
CA VAL A 553 5.21 25.61 -2.67
C VAL A 553 6.57 25.04 -2.25
N THR A 554 6.77 23.73 -2.40
CA THR A 554 8.05 23.09 -2.08
C THR A 554 9.08 23.26 -3.20
N PHE A 555 8.65 23.47 -4.44
CA PHE A 555 9.53 23.60 -5.60
C PHE A 555 10.67 24.64 -5.43
N PRO A 556 10.44 25.86 -4.91
CA PRO A 556 11.52 26.81 -4.60
C PRO A 556 12.57 26.27 -3.63
N VAL A 557 12.16 25.48 -2.63
CA VAL A 557 13.06 24.87 -1.65
C VAL A 557 13.89 23.77 -2.29
N VAL A 558 13.28 22.96 -3.17
CA VAL A 558 13.99 21.97 -4.00
C VAL A 558 15.03 22.66 -4.87
N MET A 559 14.65 23.72 -5.58
CA MET A 559 15.57 24.50 -6.41
C MET A 559 16.69 25.14 -5.61
N TYR A 560 16.41 25.63 -4.41
CA TYR A 560 17.43 26.17 -3.50
C TYR A 560 18.51 25.14 -3.16
N TYR A 561 18.13 23.90 -2.87
CA TYR A 561 19.08 22.83 -2.57
C TYR A 561 19.76 22.26 -3.81
N ALA A 562 19.08 22.22 -4.97
CA ALA A 562 19.66 21.77 -6.24
C ALA A 562 20.65 22.78 -6.86
N TRP A 563 20.57 24.07 -6.49
CA TRP A 563 21.33 25.14 -7.15
C TRP A 563 22.86 24.99 -7.16
N PRO A 564 23.54 24.55 -6.07
CA PRO A 564 24.98 24.31 -6.11
C PRO A 564 25.34 23.26 -7.18
N ALA A 565 24.63 22.13 -7.20
CA ALA A 565 24.85 21.08 -8.18
C ALA A 565 24.59 21.55 -9.62
N LEU A 566 23.52 22.33 -9.83
CA LEU A 566 23.21 22.94 -11.13
C LEU A 566 24.28 23.94 -11.60
N ARG A 567 24.93 24.65 -10.67
CA ARG A 567 26.01 25.58 -10.99
C ARG A 567 27.29 24.85 -11.37
N ASP A 568 27.61 23.79 -10.64
CA ASP A 568 28.83 23.00 -10.85
C ASP A 568 28.80 22.29 -12.22
N ARG A 569 27.63 21.92 -12.72
CA ARG A 569 27.41 21.39 -14.08
C ARG A 569 27.24 22.46 -15.15
N GLY A 570 27.38 23.75 -14.82
CA GLY A 570 27.32 24.85 -15.79
C GLY A 570 25.92 25.21 -16.31
N PHE A 571 24.85 24.56 -15.85
CA PHE A 571 23.47 24.85 -16.27
C PHE A 571 23.00 26.25 -15.86
N VAL A 572 23.47 26.75 -14.71
CA VAL A 572 23.02 28.04 -14.17
C VAL A 572 24.17 28.87 -13.60
N ARG A 573 24.14 30.18 -13.84
CA ARG A 573 25.13 31.14 -13.32
C ARG A 573 24.50 32.07 -12.27
N GLY A 574 25.24 32.36 -11.20
CA GLY A 574 24.88 33.39 -10.21
C GLY A 574 24.56 32.88 -8.79
N ASN A 575 24.13 33.83 -7.94
CA ASN A 575 23.90 33.61 -6.52
C ASN A 575 22.63 32.80 -6.26
N ARG A 576 22.72 31.82 -5.33
CA ARG A 576 21.59 30.97 -4.91
C ARG A 576 20.38 31.75 -4.38
N ASN A 577 20.59 32.96 -3.84
CA ASN A 577 19.50 33.77 -3.27
C ASN A 577 18.56 34.34 -4.34
N VAL A 578 18.96 34.33 -5.61
CA VAL A 578 18.12 34.78 -6.73
C VAL A 578 16.89 33.87 -6.90
N ILE A 579 16.95 32.61 -6.47
CA ILE A 579 15.87 31.62 -6.55
C ILE A 579 14.64 32.08 -5.77
N PHE A 580 14.80 32.70 -4.60
CA PHE A 580 13.65 33.20 -3.84
C PHE A 580 12.98 34.36 -4.56
N GLY A 581 13.74 35.21 -5.27
CA GLY A 581 13.18 36.23 -6.15
C GLY A 581 12.47 35.65 -7.37
N TRP A 582 13.01 34.58 -7.95
CA TRP A 582 12.39 33.84 -9.06
C TRP A 582 11.10 33.17 -8.62
N ALA A 583 11.16 32.46 -7.51
CA ALA A 583 10.02 31.83 -6.88
C ALA A 583 8.94 32.85 -6.56
N ALA A 584 9.30 33.99 -5.94
CA ALA A 584 8.34 35.05 -5.67
C ALA A 584 7.71 35.61 -6.96
N ALA A 585 8.50 35.84 -8.01
CA ALA A 585 8.00 36.35 -9.29
C ALA A 585 7.05 35.37 -10.00
N LEU A 586 7.41 34.08 -10.04
CA LEU A 586 6.57 33.02 -10.61
C LEU A 586 5.32 32.79 -9.76
N VAL A 587 5.44 32.79 -8.43
CA VAL A 587 4.27 32.71 -7.55
C VAL A 587 3.32 33.88 -7.81
N VAL A 588 3.83 35.11 -7.91
CA VAL A 588 2.99 36.28 -8.21
C VAL A 588 2.34 36.17 -9.60
N GLY A 589 3.09 35.74 -10.63
CA GLY A 589 2.56 35.52 -11.98
C GLY A 589 1.47 34.44 -12.02
N LEU A 590 1.74 33.30 -11.40
CA LEU A 590 0.81 32.20 -11.24
C LEU A 590 -0.46 32.61 -10.52
N PHE A 591 -0.37 33.31 -9.37
CA PHE A 591 -1.55 33.78 -8.63
C PHE A 591 -2.33 34.85 -9.41
N ALA A 592 -1.65 35.74 -10.14
CA ALA A 592 -2.30 36.72 -11.00
C ALA A 592 -3.07 36.05 -12.15
N GLY A 593 -2.45 35.07 -12.82
CA GLY A 593 -3.11 34.29 -13.86
C GLY A 593 -4.21 33.37 -13.31
N PHE A 594 -4.04 32.81 -12.11
CA PHE A 594 -5.08 32.05 -11.41
C PHE A 594 -6.27 32.93 -11.07
N ALA A 595 -6.05 34.16 -10.59
CA ALA A 595 -7.11 35.12 -10.30
C ALA A 595 -7.87 35.53 -11.57
N LEU A 596 -7.17 35.79 -12.68
CA LEU A 596 -7.81 36.04 -13.98
C LEU A 596 -8.60 34.84 -14.47
N GLY A 597 -8.02 33.65 -14.36
CA GLY A 597 -8.66 32.42 -14.76
C GLY A 597 -9.92 32.15 -13.93
N TYR A 598 -9.85 32.33 -12.61
CA TYR A 598 -10.96 32.09 -11.67
C TYR A 598 -12.07 33.12 -11.81
N ALA A 599 -11.73 34.40 -11.98
CA ALA A 599 -12.70 35.48 -12.05
C ALA A 599 -13.37 35.66 -13.43
N ILE A 600 -12.69 35.27 -14.51
CA ILE A 600 -13.13 35.59 -15.87
C ILE A 600 -13.25 34.34 -16.73
N VAL A 601 -12.17 33.55 -16.86
CA VAL A 601 -12.12 32.45 -17.83
C VAL A 601 -13.05 31.30 -17.42
N ALA A 602 -12.93 30.81 -16.20
CA ALA A 602 -13.74 29.70 -15.68
C ALA A 602 -15.25 30.01 -15.71
N PRO A 603 -15.72 31.18 -15.20
CA PRO A 603 -17.13 31.55 -15.29
C PRO A 603 -17.63 31.65 -16.73
N THR A 604 -16.82 32.21 -17.64
CA THR A 604 -17.19 32.36 -19.06
C THR A 604 -17.35 31.00 -19.75
N VAL A 605 -16.37 30.10 -19.56
CA VAL A 605 -16.40 28.75 -20.15
C VAL A 605 -17.59 27.95 -19.62
N ILE A 606 -17.81 27.95 -18.30
CA ILE A 606 -18.91 27.20 -17.70
C ILE A 606 -20.27 27.78 -18.12
N SER A 607 -20.41 29.11 -18.13
CA SER A 607 -21.64 29.76 -18.61
C SER A 607 -21.95 29.41 -20.06
N TYR A 608 -20.92 29.33 -20.91
CA TYR A 608 -21.07 28.89 -22.30
C TYR A 608 -21.57 27.45 -22.41
N LEU A 609 -20.94 26.51 -21.67
CA LEU A 609 -21.33 25.10 -21.66
C LEU A 609 -22.76 24.91 -21.16
N VAL A 610 -23.14 25.64 -20.11
CA VAL A 610 -24.50 25.59 -19.56
C VAL A 610 -25.50 26.16 -20.55
N ALA A 611 -25.20 27.29 -21.20
CA ALA A 611 -26.06 27.87 -22.21
C ALA A 611 -26.27 26.95 -23.43
N GLU A 612 -25.29 26.12 -23.78
CA GLU A 612 -25.47 25.06 -24.79
C GLU A 612 -26.36 23.92 -24.29
N GLY A 613 -26.09 23.40 -23.09
CA GLY A 613 -26.89 22.31 -22.51
C GLY A 613 -28.37 22.67 -22.36
N VAL A 614 -28.67 23.88 -21.86
CA VAL A 614 -30.04 24.39 -21.74
C VAL A 614 -30.70 24.55 -23.12
N ARG A 615 -29.97 25.05 -24.13
CA ARG A 615 -30.49 25.14 -25.52
C ARG A 615 -30.80 23.78 -26.13
N ALA A 616 -30.11 22.73 -25.69
CA ALA A 616 -30.32 21.35 -26.13
C ALA A 616 -31.36 20.60 -25.28
N ASP A 617 -32.07 21.27 -24.37
CA ASP A 617 -33.05 20.67 -23.45
C ASP A 617 -32.44 19.55 -22.57
N MET A 618 -31.17 19.71 -22.20
CA MET A 618 -30.45 18.76 -21.34
C MET A 618 -30.49 19.18 -19.87
N VAL A 619 -30.70 18.21 -18.98
CA VAL A 619 -30.48 18.39 -17.54
C VAL A 619 -28.98 18.32 -17.26
N ILE A 620 -28.41 19.38 -16.69
CA ILE A 620 -26.97 19.50 -16.48
C ILE A 620 -26.63 19.09 -15.05
N ALA A 621 -25.97 17.93 -14.91
CA ALA A 621 -25.41 17.46 -13.66
C ALA A 621 -23.90 17.29 -13.79
N TYR A 622 -23.13 17.99 -12.96
CA TYR A 622 -21.67 17.88 -12.97
C TYR A 622 -21.18 16.99 -11.85
N ARG A 623 -20.32 16.03 -12.18
CA ARG A 623 -19.54 15.27 -11.18
C ARG A 623 -18.56 16.21 -10.48
N ILE A 624 -18.49 16.17 -9.14
CA ILE A 624 -17.57 17.00 -8.33
C ILE A 624 -16.16 17.01 -8.93
N THR A 625 -15.55 15.84 -9.10
CA THR A 625 -14.18 15.73 -9.61
C THR A 625 -14.01 16.44 -10.95
N ASN A 626 -14.93 16.23 -11.90
CA ASN A 626 -14.83 16.82 -13.23
C ASN A 626 -15.04 18.34 -13.18
N PHE A 627 -15.99 18.80 -12.37
CA PHE A 627 -16.30 20.21 -12.21
C PHE A 627 -15.13 21.00 -11.61
N PHE A 628 -14.58 20.52 -10.51
CA PHE A 628 -13.44 21.19 -9.88
C PHE A 628 -12.17 21.09 -10.71
N TRP A 629 -11.93 19.99 -11.42
CA TRP A 629 -10.81 19.93 -12.38
C TRP A 629 -11.03 20.87 -13.56
N LEU A 630 -12.26 21.03 -14.05
CA LEU A 630 -12.57 22.02 -15.08
C LEU A 630 -12.24 23.44 -14.60
N ILE A 631 -12.68 23.80 -13.40
CA ILE A 631 -12.30 25.07 -12.76
C ILE A 631 -10.78 25.14 -12.66
N PHE A 632 -10.14 24.15 -12.04
CA PHE A 632 -8.69 24.14 -11.86
C PHE A 632 -7.92 24.30 -13.17
N PHE A 633 -8.28 23.60 -14.24
CA PHE A 633 -7.58 23.72 -15.52
C PHE A 633 -7.82 25.08 -16.18
N THR A 634 -9.03 25.63 -16.06
CA THR A 634 -9.36 26.97 -16.57
C THR A 634 -8.77 28.10 -15.72
N THR A 635 -8.34 27.82 -14.47
CA THR A 635 -7.67 28.78 -13.60
C THR A 635 -6.15 28.62 -13.57
N ALA A 636 -5.67 27.48 -13.10
CA ALA A 636 -4.24 27.16 -12.99
C ALA A 636 -3.57 27.06 -14.36
N GLY A 637 -4.28 26.60 -15.41
CA GLY A 637 -3.76 26.62 -16.77
C GLY A 637 -3.42 28.04 -17.23
N ILE A 638 -4.28 29.02 -16.95
CA ILE A 638 -4.03 30.44 -17.25
C ILE A 638 -2.88 30.99 -16.40
N GLY A 639 -2.80 30.59 -15.13
CA GLY A 639 -1.66 30.86 -14.25
C GLY A 639 -0.32 30.41 -14.86
N ILE A 640 -0.24 29.15 -15.28
CA ILE A 640 0.97 28.58 -15.90
C ILE A 640 1.32 29.31 -17.20
N LEU A 641 0.31 29.65 -18.02
CA LEU A 641 0.52 30.43 -19.25
C LEU A 641 1.05 31.85 -18.96
N ALA A 642 0.55 32.50 -17.92
CA ALA A 642 1.02 33.82 -17.49
C ALA A 642 2.47 33.78 -16.97
N ASP A 643 2.90 32.64 -16.42
CA ASP A 643 4.27 32.42 -15.95
C ASP A 643 5.27 32.17 -17.07
N VAL A 644 4.85 31.74 -18.27
CA VAL A 644 5.78 31.49 -19.39
C VAL A 644 6.60 32.75 -19.74
N PRO A 645 6.01 33.94 -19.97
CA PRO A 645 6.77 35.18 -20.16
C PRO A 645 7.68 35.55 -18.97
N VAL A 646 7.21 35.33 -17.74
CA VAL A 646 7.97 35.63 -16.51
C VAL A 646 9.20 34.73 -16.45
N LEU A 647 9.04 33.43 -16.68
CA LEU A 647 10.12 32.45 -16.72
C LEU A 647 11.15 32.82 -17.81
N MET A 648 10.71 33.24 -18.99
CA MET A 648 11.62 33.68 -20.06
C MET A 648 12.46 34.91 -19.66
N LEU A 649 11.86 35.89 -18.98
CA LEU A 649 12.59 37.02 -18.42
C LEU A 649 13.61 36.59 -17.37
N LEU A 650 13.22 35.66 -16.49
CA LEU A 650 14.11 35.12 -15.46
C LEU A 650 15.28 34.36 -16.09
N LEU A 651 15.03 33.47 -17.06
CA LEU A 651 16.06 32.76 -17.79
C LEU A 651 17.04 33.71 -18.52
N ASN A 652 16.56 34.84 -19.03
CA ASN A 652 17.44 35.89 -19.56
C ASN A 652 18.38 36.48 -18.51
N THR A 653 17.91 36.65 -17.27
CA THR A 653 18.77 37.09 -16.16
C THR A 653 19.76 36.02 -15.68
N ALA A 654 19.50 34.73 -15.93
CA ALA A 654 20.42 33.63 -15.62
C ALA A 654 21.46 33.34 -16.71
N GLY A 655 21.33 33.94 -17.89
CA GLY A 655 22.33 33.82 -18.96
C GLY A 655 21.80 33.40 -20.32
N VAL A 656 20.52 33.06 -20.47
CA VAL A 656 19.94 32.63 -21.76
C VAL A 656 19.56 33.85 -22.61
N SER A 657 20.28 34.08 -23.72
CA SER A 657 20.06 35.28 -24.54
C SER A 657 18.71 35.29 -25.27
N TYR A 658 18.17 36.48 -25.55
CA TYR A 658 16.97 36.63 -26.37
C TYR A 658 17.11 35.96 -27.76
N ARG A 659 18.30 36.08 -28.38
CA ARG A 659 18.56 35.46 -29.69
C ARG A 659 18.49 33.94 -29.61
N SER A 660 19.09 33.36 -28.58
CA SER A 660 19.08 31.91 -28.36
C SER A 660 17.65 31.38 -28.23
N MET A 661 16.77 32.08 -27.48
CA MET A 661 15.37 31.68 -27.37
C MET A 661 14.63 31.83 -28.71
N ARG A 662 14.83 32.95 -29.40
CA ARG A 662 14.16 33.21 -30.68
C ARG A 662 14.58 32.24 -31.78
N GLU A 663 15.87 31.94 -31.91
CA GLU A 663 16.39 31.05 -32.95
C GLU A 663 15.99 29.60 -32.70
N ARG A 664 15.92 29.19 -31.43
CA ARG A 664 15.54 27.84 -31.00
C ARG A 664 14.04 27.62 -30.79
N TRP A 665 13.19 28.47 -31.38
CA TRP A 665 11.74 28.39 -31.19
C TRP A 665 11.15 27.07 -31.69
N ARG A 666 11.80 26.43 -32.68
CA ARG A 666 11.37 25.14 -33.24
C ARG A 666 11.58 24.01 -32.25
N GLU A 667 12.73 23.98 -31.59
CA GLU A 667 13.07 23.00 -30.57
C GLU A 667 12.16 23.15 -29.35
N VAL A 668 11.85 24.40 -28.96
CA VAL A 668 10.87 24.68 -27.90
C VAL A 668 9.48 24.20 -28.31
N THR A 669 9.08 24.41 -29.57
CA THR A 669 7.79 23.91 -30.09
C THR A 669 7.72 22.39 -30.00
N VAL A 670 8.78 21.69 -30.46
CA VAL A 670 8.86 20.23 -30.39
C VAL A 670 8.87 19.75 -28.93
N GLY A 671 9.54 20.46 -28.03
CA GLY A 671 9.54 20.17 -26.59
C GLY A 671 8.15 20.32 -25.95
N ILE A 672 7.44 21.41 -26.24
CA ILE A 672 6.06 21.62 -25.76
C ILE A 672 5.12 20.56 -26.34
N LEU A 673 5.29 20.23 -27.62
CA LEU A 673 4.50 19.22 -28.31
C LEU A 673 4.75 17.82 -27.70
N GLY A 674 6.01 17.48 -27.42
CA GLY A 674 6.39 16.25 -26.73
C GLY A 674 5.83 16.19 -25.31
N PHE A 675 5.91 17.29 -24.56
CA PHE A 675 5.29 17.39 -23.24
C PHE A 675 3.77 17.21 -23.30
N ALA A 676 3.09 17.88 -24.24
CA ALA A 676 1.65 17.77 -24.42
C ALA A 676 1.23 16.33 -24.81
N ALA A 677 2.02 15.64 -25.63
CA ALA A 677 1.78 14.24 -26.00
C ALA A 677 1.84 13.29 -24.80
N VAL A 678 2.68 13.59 -23.80
CA VAL A 678 2.80 12.80 -22.56
C VAL A 678 1.75 13.20 -21.52
N ALA A 679 1.46 14.51 -21.43
CA ALA A 679 0.61 15.06 -20.38
C ALA A 679 -0.89 14.99 -20.70
N THR A 680 -1.28 14.90 -21.98
CA THR A 680 -2.69 14.83 -22.38
C THR A 680 -3.12 13.39 -22.70
N PRO A 681 -4.38 13.01 -22.41
CA PRO A 681 -4.92 11.72 -22.87
C PRO A 681 -4.87 11.65 -24.40
N ALA A 682 -4.45 10.50 -24.93
CA ALA A 682 -3.98 10.21 -26.29
C ALA A 682 -4.88 10.62 -27.48
N ASP A 683 -5.16 11.91 -27.63
CA ASP A 683 -5.80 12.51 -28.79
C ASP A 683 -4.94 13.67 -29.32
N VAL A 684 -4.78 13.74 -30.64
CA VAL A 684 -4.05 14.81 -31.32
C VAL A 684 -4.73 16.16 -31.07
N MET A 685 -6.06 16.18 -30.91
CA MET A 685 -6.80 17.42 -30.68
C MET A 685 -6.53 18.01 -29.28
N THR A 686 -6.50 17.18 -28.24
CA THR A 686 -6.18 17.62 -26.87
C THR A 686 -4.73 18.10 -26.75
N MET A 687 -3.82 17.43 -27.48
CA MET A 687 -2.42 17.83 -27.61
C MET A 687 -2.28 19.24 -28.22
N PHE A 688 -2.94 19.53 -29.35
CA PHE A 688 -2.92 20.88 -29.94
C PHE A 688 -3.58 21.94 -29.05
N LEU A 689 -4.65 21.56 -28.34
CA LEU A 689 -5.36 22.45 -27.42
C LEU A 689 -4.46 22.94 -26.27
N VAL A 690 -3.46 22.14 -25.86
CA VAL A 690 -2.43 22.55 -24.91
C VAL A 690 -1.27 23.27 -25.58
N THR A 691 -0.79 22.77 -26.73
CA THR A 691 0.39 23.35 -27.40
C THR A 691 0.15 24.77 -27.91
N ILE A 692 -1.04 25.07 -28.48
CA ILE A 692 -1.32 26.39 -29.09
C ILE A 692 -1.27 27.52 -28.05
N PRO A 693 -1.97 27.44 -26.90
CA PRO A 693 -1.86 28.46 -25.85
C PRO A 693 -0.45 28.62 -25.30
N LEU A 694 0.29 27.52 -25.09
CA LEU A 694 1.68 27.60 -24.62
C LEU A 694 2.59 28.29 -25.64
N MET A 695 2.46 27.96 -26.93
CA MET A 695 3.21 28.62 -27.99
C MET A 695 2.85 30.09 -28.13
N PHE A 696 1.58 30.44 -27.94
CA PHE A 696 1.16 31.84 -27.87
C PHE A 696 1.81 32.56 -26.69
N ALA A 697 1.80 31.98 -25.49
CA ALA A 697 2.44 32.54 -24.31
C ALA A 697 3.97 32.67 -24.48
N TYR A 698 4.61 31.70 -25.14
CA TYR A 698 6.03 31.78 -25.52
C TYR A 698 6.31 32.94 -26.49
N GLY A 699 5.44 33.12 -27.49
CA GLY A 699 5.49 34.26 -28.41
C GLY A 699 5.35 35.61 -27.70
N VAL A 700 4.42 35.72 -26.74
CA VAL A 700 4.28 36.89 -25.86
C VAL A 700 5.57 37.10 -25.05
N GLY A 701 6.17 36.05 -24.51
CA GLY A 701 7.44 36.12 -23.81
C GLY A 701 8.59 36.63 -24.67
N LEU A 702 8.67 36.21 -25.94
CA LEU A 702 9.64 36.76 -26.91
C LEU A 702 9.39 38.24 -27.18
N LEU A 703 8.14 38.67 -27.31
CA LEU A 703 7.79 40.07 -27.53
C LEU A 703 8.19 40.93 -26.31
N VAL A 704 7.88 40.46 -25.10
CA VAL A 704 8.28 41.13 -23.85
C VAL A 704 9.81 41.23 -23.77
N LEU A 705 10.54 40.14 -24.06
CA LEU A 705 11.99 40.17 -24.10
C LEU A 705 12.53 41.11 -25.18
N PHE A 706 11.90 41.18 -26.36
CA PHE A 706 12.29 42.11 -27.41
C PHE A 706 12.22 43.57 -26.94
N VAL A 707 11.14 43.93 -26.24
CA VAL A 707 10.97 45.28 -25.66
C VAL A 707 12.00 45.53 -24.55
N VAL A 708 12.16 44.59 -23.63
CA VAL A 708 13.05 44.73 -22.46
C VAL A 708 14.53 44.77 -22.85
N THR A 709 14.94 43.97 -23.85
CA THR A 709 16.35 43.85 -24.28
C THR A 709 16.71 44.75 -25.47
N LEU A 710 15.76 45.56 -25.97
CA LEU A 710 15.87 46.35 -27.20
C LEU A 710 16.34 45.50 -28.39
N GLY A 711 15.67 44.36 -28.61
CA GLY A 711 16.01 43.40 -29.66
C GLY A 711 17.33 42.65 -29.41
N GLY A 712 17.65 42.32 -28.16
CA GLY A 712 18.86 41.59 -27.78
C GLY A 712 20.15 42.42 -27.83
N ARG A 713 20.06 43.75 -27.74
CA ARG A 713 21.22 44.66 -27.67
C ARG A 713 21.71 44.87 -26.24
N ARG A 714 20.81 44.72 -25.24
CA ARG A 714 21.09 44.85 -23.81
C ARG A 714 20.55 43.63 -23.04
N ASP A 715 21.13 42.46 -23.29
CA ASP A 715 20.83 41.28 -22.47
C ASP A 715 21.33 41.52 -21.04
N ARG A 716 20.47 41.26 -20.04
CA ARG A 716 20.77 41.52 -18.62
C ARG A 716 21.87 40.62 -18.05
N SER A 717 22.29 39.61 -18.80
CA SER A 717 23.42 38.74 -18.48
C SER A 717 24.78 39.45 -18.56
N ARG A 718 24.92 40.50 -19.39
CA ARG A 718 26.20 41.21 -19.58
C ARG A 718 26.54 42.19 -18.44
N ASP A 719 25.53 42.84 -17.84
CA ASP A 719 25.78 43.94 -16.89
C ASP A 719 26.18 43.48 -15.48
N ARG A 720 25.89 42.24 -15.06
CA ARG A 720 26.31 41.72 -13.75
C ARG A 720 27.77 41.25 -13.70
N ALA A 721 28.36 40.93 -14.85
CA ALA A 721 29.78 40.56 -14.92
C ALA A 721 30.73 41.77 -14.72
N ALA A 722 30.23 42.99 -14.89
CA ALA A 722 31.00 44.22 -14.67
C ALA A 722 30.97 44.72 -13.21
N LYS A 723 30.26 44.03 -12.30
CA LYS A 723 30.09 44.43 -10.89
C LYS A 723 30.33 43.29 -9.88
N ALA A 724 30.93 42.18 -10.30
CA ALA A 724 31.35 41.09 -9.42
C ALA A 724 32.88 41.07 -9.30
#